data_AF-A0A8T2IKF4-F1
#
_entry.id   AF-A0A8T2IKF4-F1
#
_cell.length_a   1.000
_cell.length_b   1.000
_cell.length_c   1.000
_cell.angle_alpha   90.00
_cell.angle_beta   90.00
_cell.angle_gamma   90.00
#
_symmetry.space_group_name_H-M   'P 1'
#
loop_
_entity.id
_entity.type
_entity.pdbx_description
1 polymer ?
#
loop_
_entity_poly.entity_id
_entity_poly.type
_entity_poly.pdbx_seq_one_letter_code
_entity_poly.pdbx_strand_id
1 'polypeptide(L)'
;MQRLLTGWMSSSIRGDTGPAHLPVSLAVQTLENDCFLFALCQDHKLRMWSYKDQMCLMVADMLEFVPVSKEIRQTAGSGHKLRLAFSSTSGLYLGVYLHTPRQGQFCMFQLVCAESNRYSLDHISSLFTNQETLIDFNFTLATMEVWALWIDDENQTIVKHINFEHNQAGQWNPVLVNPLPEEDLHVDDEQDPQETYLECLFAPGNFTVAAISKAIQILRKGTGRVVDLSWEELRKEVTLTVEREIKSTTNEYNVSQEDFRQLKIENWCKFYTCCLQYQETLSHPLALLVHPHTNMVCLLRKGFLSFLASCSLAEHLYLVPAERLLTEDESIISDDVDAASDAISLVQCLRMIADYISDDLAYLMEMSCYHHQPPERISEQILQDMIANDVDNIMENIQNKLHAIRNPVQAIGFLLGEMDYETNMEIEKTVDLTQPLNVRMNLSALYGSVTASSVVCQAVCKISATRFLICRDLLILQHLLIRLGDMAFIGVGQLLHTQQELIPRTAQMLSSYYMIRWGSQCLASAVPVDMLESNLQHLSVLELSDSQGQRHKCTSGIQTVVELFFEDVVRKHFSHLFSQSEAGQTQAPLNWAQLITHVTSYLLQHLWPSNPGFHFAECLMRNCQYTQLQEYIHLLLPWCQVNLGSCSFMLAQCYLVTGEHHKALDSFSVAASEVEREEFLERLIRVEDGEGTSPRLHYYNRVLRLLEDVGLPELVIELATLAISEASGDWRSQAALRTRIFKHHLDMGHNNQAYDALTQIPDTSRQLDCLRQLVVILCERCQLRDLVEFPYINLHNEVVGIIESRARAVDLMTHNYYELLYAFHIYRQNYRKAGTVMFEYGMRLGREVRTLRGLQKQVNSYLACLNCLRLIRPEYAWIVQPVPGAVYERPGSSPKRNHDGESSAVPRSNQIDILELQDLEKEYVLAQTRLTLAKHNPSTAAVAGSSGAEEMVALLVKAGLFDTAISLCQTFKIGLKSVFEGLACKCIRLQQGGEAAQAEAWEWLAANPLASVVTTKESRYYRIVCCHCCIGHVIIKGE
;
A
#
# COMPACT_ATOMS: atom_id res chain seq x y z
N MET A 1 -73.78 -9.65 -22.06
CA MET A 1 -74.66 -10.41 -22.97
C MET A 1 -74.41 -9.99 -24.42
N GLN A 2 -73.75 -10.82 -25.23
CA GLN A 2 -73.60 -10.64 -26.69
C GLN A 2 -73.54 -12.01 -27.40
N ARG A 3 -74.49 -12.92 -27.11
CA ARG A 3 -74.46 -14.30 -27.65
C ARG A 3 -75.75 -14.77 -28.33
N LEU A 4 -76.70 -13.88 -28.62
CA LEU A 4 -78.00 -14.29 -29.15
C LEU A 4 -78.13 -14.29 -30.68
N LEU A 5 -77.14 -13.82 -31.46
CA LEU A 5 -77.29 -13.70 -32.93
C LEU A 5 -76.21 -14.39 -33.80
N THR A 6 -75.20 -15.05 -33.23
CA THR A 6 -74.10 -15.67 -34.02
C THR A 6 -74.15 -17.20 -34.13
N GLY A 7 -75.21 -17.84 -33.64
CA GLY A 7 -75.27 -19.30 -33.46
C GLY A 7 -75.52 -20.17 -34.70
N TRP A 8 -75.38 -19.67 -35.93
CA TRP A 8 -75.75 -20.42 -37.15
C TRP A 8 -74.58 -20.83 -38.06
N MET A 9 -73.32 -20.61 -37.66
CA MET A 9 -72.16 -21.12 -38.42
C MET A 9 -71.14 -21.84 -37.53
N SER A 10 -70.81 -23.07 -37.92
CA SER A 10 -69.82 -23.96 -37.31
C SER A 10 -68.40 -23.35 -37.36
N SER A 11 -67.65 -23.50 -36.27
CA SER A 11 -66.25 -23.05 -36.10
C SER A 11 -65.25 -23.69 -37.07
N SER A 12 -65.65 -24.71 -37.84
CA SER A 12 -64.79 -25.42 -38.80
C SER A 12 -64.61 -24.71 -40.15
N ILE A 13 -65.34 -23.62 -40.44
CA ILE A 13 -65.19 -22.82 -41.68
C ILE A 13 -64.39 -21.53 -41.44
N ARG A 14 -64.20 -21.11 -40.17
CA ARG A 14 -63.27 -20.03 -39.82
C ARG A 14 -61.90 -20.64 -39.61
N GLY A 15 -60.93 -20.24 -40.44
CA GLY A 15 -59.52 -20.47 -40.15
C GLY A 15 -59.21 -20.08 -38.71
N ASP A 16 -58.27 -20.82 -38.13
CA ASP A 16 -57.82 -20.87 -36.74
C ASP A 16 -57.76 -19.50 -36.03
N THR A 17 -58.91 -18.98 -35.62
CA THR A 17 -59.03 -17.76 -34.82
C THR A 17 -59.44 -18.21 -33.43
N GLY A 18 -58.48 -18.24 -32.51
CA GLY A 18 -58.72 -18.55 -31.10
C GLY A 18 -59.87 -17.73 -30.50
N PRO A 19 -60.43 -18.14 -29.35
CA PRO A 19 -61.55 -17.43 -28.75
C PRO A 19 -61.22 -15.95 -28.53
N ALA A 20 -62.00 -15.04 -29.14
CA ALA A 20 -61.79 -13.59 -29.10
C ALA A 20 -61.72 -12.99 -27.67
N HIS A 21 -62.17 -13.74 -26.65
CA HIS A 21 -62.10 -13.35 -25.24
C HIS A 21 -60.81 -13.80 -24.52
N LEU A 22 -59.82 -14.36 -25.23
CA LEU A 22 -58.55 -14.73 -24.65
C LEU A 22 -57.85 -13.48 -24.09
N PRO A 23 -57.43 -13.49 -22.81
CA PRO A 23 -56.63 -12.42 -22.25
C PRO A 23 -55.22 -12.46 -22.85
N VAL A 24 -54.78 -11.31 -23.36
CA VAL A 24 -53.47 -11.06 -23.95
C VAL A 24 -52.52 -10.52 -22.89
N SER A 25 -53.05 -9.67 -22.02
CA SER A 25 -52.33 -9.12 -20.87
C SER A 25 -53.24 -9.12 -19.64
N LEU A 26 -52.67 -9.50 -18.50
CA LEU A 26 -53.34 -9.56 -17.21
C LEU A 26 -52.54 -8.75 -16.21
N ALA A 27 -53.23 -7.97 -15.39
CA ALA A 27 -52.64 -7.27 -14.26
C ALA A 27 -53.56 -7.37 -13.05
N VAL A 28 -52.96 -7.42 -11.86
CA VAL A 28 -53.70 -7.60 -10.60
C VAL A 28 -53.34 -6.47 -9.66
N GLN A 29 -54.35 -5.88 -9.04
CA GLN A 29 -54.17 -4.92 -7.95
C GLN A 29 -54.99 -5.34 -6.74
N THR A 30 -54.34 -5.40 -5.58
CA THR A 30 -55.01 -5.57 -4.29
C THR A 30 -55.39 -4.21 -3.75
N LEU A 31 -56.68 -4.01 -3.51
CA LEU A 31 -57.24 -2.78 -2.94
C LEU A 31 -58.11 -3.17 -1.75
N GLU A 32 -57.79 -2.63 -0.58
CA GLU A 32 -58.45 -2.95 0.69
C GLU A 32 -58.48 -4.46 1.00
N ASN A 33 -59.60 -5.13 0.72
CA ASN A 33 -59.92 -6.54 1.02
C ASN A 33 -60.32 -7.35 -0.22
N ASP A 34 -60.17 -6.80 -1.42
CA ASP A 34 -60.46 -7.50 -2.68
C ASP A 34 -59.26 -7.42 -3.64
N CYS A 35 -59.15 -8.40 -4.52
CA CYS A 35 -58.15 -8.44 -5.58
C CYS A 35 -58.86 -8.18 -6.91
N PHE A 36 -58.55 -7.07 -7.55
CA PHE A 36 -59.10 -6.74 -8.86
C PHE A 36 -58.18 -7.28 -9.95
N LEU A 37 -58.74 -8.11 -10.83
CA LEU A 37 -58.05 -8.65 -12.01
C LEU A 37 -58.48 -7.86 -13.24
N PHE A 38 -57.51 -7.24 -13.90
CA PHE A 38 -57.70 -6.53 -15.15
C PHE A 38 -57.18 -7.38 -16.30
N ALA A 39 -58.02 -7.60 -17.31
CA ALA A 39 -57.75 -8.45 -18.44
C ALA A 39 -57.98 -7.70 -19.75
N LEU A 40 -56.91 -7.50 -20.51
CA LEU A 40 -56.95 -6.95 -21.85
C LEU A 40 -56.98 -8.11 -22.84
N CYS A 41 -58.07 -8.23 -23.60
CA CYS A 41 -58.34 -9.41 -24.43
C CYS A 41 -58.09 -9.16 -25.93
N GLN A 42 -58.04 -10.26 -26.71
CA GLN A 42 -57.85 -10.22 -28.17
C GLN A 42 -58.95 -9.45 -28.92
N ASP A 43 -60.13 -9.27 -28.32
CA ASP A 43 -61.23 -8.45 -28.83
C ASP A 43 -61.10 -6.95 -28.51
N HIS A 44 -59.91 -6.49 -28.09
CA HIS A 44 -59.57 -5.11 -27.76
C HIS A 44 -60.36 -4.53 -26.56
N LYS A 45 -60.99 -5.39 -25.75
CA LYS A 45 -61.75 -4.96 -24.56
C LYS A 45 -60.94 -5.18 -23.30
N LEU A 46 -60.97 -4.19 -22.41
CA LEU A 46 -60.47 -4.28 -21.05
C LEU A 46 -61.61 -4.73 -20.13
N ARG A 47 -61.37 -5.78 -19.36
CA ARG A 47 -62.34 -6.35 -18.41
C ARG A 47 -61.76 -6.32 -17.00
N MET A 48 -62.53 -5.80 -16.05
CA MET A 48 -62.18 -5.84 -14.63
C MET A 48 -63.04 -6.89 -13.92
N TRP A 49 -62.40 -7.72 -13.10
CA TRP A 49 -63.05 -8.76 -12.31
C TRP A 49 -62.73 -8.57 -10.84
N SER A 50 -63.72 -8.73 -9.99
CA SER A 50 -63.50 -8.90 -8.55
C SER A 50 -63.20 -10.36 -8.27
N TYR A 51 -62.10 -10.63 -7.57
CA TYR A 51 -61.77 -11.97 -7.12
C TYR A 51 -62.73 -12.45 -6.03
N LYS A 52 -63.12 -11.55 -5.11
CA LYS A 52 -64.04 -11.84 -4.02
C LYS A 52 -65.45 -12.17 -4.52
N ASP A 53 -65.99 -11.36 -5.43
CA ASP A 53 -67.35 -11.54 -5.95
C ASP A 53 -67.41 -12.50 -7.14
N GLN A 54 -66.26 -12.87 -7.72
CA GLN A 54 -66.12 -13.71 -8.93
C GLN A 54 -66.91 -13.20 -10.14
N MET A 55 -67.13 -11.89 -10.22
CA MET A 55 -67.94 -11.25 -11.26
C MET A 55 -67.14 -10.21 -12.03
N CYS A 56 -67.49 -10.03 -13.31
CA CYS A 56 -66.94 -8.95 -14.12
C CYS A 56 -67.68 -7.64 -13.78
N LEU A 57 -66.93 -6.69 -13.23
CA LEU A 57 -67.44 -5.42 -12.73
C LEU A 57 -67.47 -4.33 -13.80
N MET A 58 -66.55 -4.40 -14.78
CA MET A 58 -66.42 -3.39 -15.84
C MET A 58 -65.95 -4.05 -17.14
N VAL A 59 -66.50 -3.57 -18.26
CA VAL A 59 -66.01 -3.87 -19.62
C VAL A 59 -65.92 -2.55 -20.37
N ALA A 60 -64.73 -2.21 -20.85
CA ALA A 60 -64.46 -1.02 -21.65
C ALA A 60 -63.89 -1.41 -23.02
N ASP A 61 -64.37 -0.77 -24.09
CA ASP A 61 -63.86 -0.98 -25.45
C ASP A 61 -62.69 0.00 -25.70
N MET A 62 -61.47 -0.53 -25.82
CA MET A 62 -60.29 0.32 -25.95
C MET A 62 -60.21 1.00 -27.33
N LEU A 63 -60.93 0.50 -28.34
CA LEU A 63 -60.95 1.08 -29.68
C LEU A 63 -61.72 2.40 -29.75
N GLU A 64 -62.49 2.76 -28.73
CA GLU A 64 -63.13 4.08 -28.62
C GLU A 64 -62.10 5.21 -28.49
N PHE A 65 -60.90 4.90 -27.97
CA PHE A 65 -59.82 5.85 -27.69
C PHE A 65 -58.75 5.88 -28.80
N VAL A 66 -58.92 5.08 -29.86
CA VAL A 66 -57.99 4.98 -30.99
C VAL A 66 -58.63 5.61 -32.24
N PRO A 67 -57.91 6.44 -33.01
CA PRO A 67 -58.40 6.90 -34.31
C PRO A 67 -58.57 5.68 -35.25
N VAL A 68 -59.82 5.25 -35.41
CA VAL A 68 -60.19 3.93 -35.97
C VAL A 68 -59.78 3.79 -37.44
N SER A 69 -59.01 2.75 -37.77
CA SER A 69 -59.06 2.13 -39.10
C SER A 69 -60.01 0.92 -39.06
N LYS A 70 -60.85 0.74 -40.09
CA LYS A 70 -61.82 -0.39 -40.16
C LYS A 70 -61.14 -1.76 -40.10
N GLU A 71 -59.85 -1.82 -40.42
CA GLU A 71 -59.01 -3.02 -40.46
C GLU A 71 -58.72 -3.57 -39.05
N ILE A 72 -58.49 -2.70 -38.06
CA ILE A 72 -58.13 -3.12 -36.69
C ILE A 72 -59.24 -3.94 -36.03
N ARG A 73 -60.52 -3.60 -36.27
CA ARG A 73 -61.68 -4.31 -35.70
C ARG A 73 -61.79 -5.77 -36.11
N GLN A 74 -61.09 -6.20 -37.16
CA GLN A 74 -61.16 -7.56 -37.71
C GLN A 74 -59.95 -8.43 -37.35
N THR A 75 -58.87 -7.81 -36.88
CA THR A 75 -57.62 -8.47 -36.48
C THR A 75 -57.58 -8.75 -34.98
N ALA A 76 -57.17 -9.95 -34.56
CA ALA A 76 -56.98 -10.24 -33.14
C ALA A 76 -55.81 -9.43 -32.57
N GLY A 77 -56.02 -8.75 -31.44
CA GLY A 77 -54.98 -7.97 -30.77
C GLY A 77 -53.96 -8.83 -30.03
N SER A 78 -52.92 -9.35 -30.71
CA SER A 78 -51.93 -10.26 -30.10
C SER A 78 -50.77 -9.57 -29.36
N GLY A 79 -50.58 -8.25 -29.54
CA GLY A 79 -49.46 -7.48 -28.98
C GLY A 79 -49.84 -6.47 -27.91
N HIS A 80 -51.06 -6.51 -27.38
CA HIS A 80 -51.52 -5.55 -26.38
C HIS A 80 -50.88 -5.78 -25.00
N LYS A 81 -50.55 -4.71 -24.29
CA LYS A 81 -49.94 -4.78 -22.95
C LYS A 81 -50.69 -3.88 -21.98
N LEU A 82 -50.79 -4.33 -20.73
CA LEU A 82 -51.48 -3.64 -19.65
C LEU A 82 -50.54 -3.50 -18.44
N ARG A 83 -50.49 -2.31 -17.85
CA ARG A 83 -49.78 -2.01 -16.61
C ARG A 83 -50.68 -1.23 -15.66
N LEU A 84 -50.47 -1.40 -14.36
CA LEU A 84 -51.23 -0.74 -13.30
C LEU A 84 -50.26 0.00 -12.38
N ALA A 85 -50.66 1.17 -11.89
CA ALA A 85 -49.97 1.88 -10.83
C ALA A 85 -50.98 2.44 -9.83
N PHE A 86 -50.66 2.36 -8.54
CA PHE A 86 -51.54 2.81 -7.48
C PHE A 86 -50.83 3.83 -6.58
N SER A 87 -51.52 4.93 -6.27
CA SER A 87 -51.11 5.89 -5.26
C SER A 87 -52.23 6.12 -4.26
N SER A 88 -51.88 6.31 -2.99
CA SER A 88 -52.84 6.67 -1.95
C SER A 88 -53.53 8.02 -2.18
N THR A 89 -52.88 8.93 -2.93
CA THR A 89 -53.39 10.28 -3.20
C THR A 89 -54.19 10.37 -4.50
N SER A 90 -53.71 9.74 -5.58
CA SER A 90 -54.32 9.83 -6.91
C SER A 90 -55.18 8.62 -7.30
N GLY A 91 -55.14 7.52 -6.54
CA GLY A 91 -55.92 6.31 -6.80
C GLY A 91 -55.24 5.35 -7.78
N LEU A 92 -56.05 4.52 -8.46
CA LEU A 92 -55.57 3.49 -9.38
C LEU A 92 -55.56 4.00 -10.82
N TYR A 93 -54.39 3.91 -11.47
CA TYR A 93 -54.18 4.27 -12.87
C TYR A 93 -53.89 3.01 -13.70
N LEU A 94 -54.32 3.05 -14.95
CA LEU A 94 -54.12 1.99 -15.93
C LEU A 94 -53.41 2.56 -17.16
N GLY A 95 -52.28 1.97 -17.50
CA GLY A 95 -51.60 2.20 -18.77
C GLY A 95 -51.90 1.05 -19.71
N VAL A 96 -52.44 1.36 -20.89
CA VAL A 96 -52.78 0.38 -21.91
C VAL A 96 -51.99 0.69 -23.18
N TYR A 97 -51.21 -0.28 -23.66
CA TYR A 97 -50.60 -0.22 -24.98
C TYR A 97 -51.40 -1.07 -25.98
N LEU A 98 -51.85 -0.42 -27.04
CA LEU A 98 -52.54 -1.03 -28.15
C LEU A 98 -51.59 -1.13 -29.34
N HIS A 99 -51.08 -2.34 -29.56
CA HIS A 99 -50.42 -2.68 -30.82
C HIS A 99 -51.38 -2.52 -32.01
N THR A 100 -51.02 -1.66 -32.96
CA THR A 100 -51.67 -1.56 -34.26
C THR A 100 -50.61 -1.68 -35.37
N PRO A 101 -50.98 -2.18 -36.57
CA PRO A 101 -50.01 -2.47 -37.63
C PRO A 101 -49.33 -1.24 -38.26
N ARG A 102 -49.81 -0.01 -37.98
CA ARG A 102 -49.20 1.21 -38.51
C ARG A 102 -48.47 2.03 -37.44
N GLN A 103 -49.10 2.22 -36.28
CA GLN A 103 -48.55 2.98 -35.16
C GLN A 103 -49.07 2.41 -33.84
N GLY A 104 -48.19 2.11 -32.90
CA GLY A 104 -48.60 1.79 -31.54
C GLY A 104 -49.22 3.00 -30.84
N GLN A 105 -50.14 2.75 -29.91
CA GLN A 105 -50.74 3.81 -29.10
C GLN A 105 -50.76 3.41 -27.62
N PHE A 106 -50.33 4.33 -26.76
CA PHE A 106 -50.54 4.27 -25.32
C PHE A 106 -51.78 5.07 -24.93
N CYS A 107 -52.60 4.51 -24.06
CA CYS A 107 -53.74 5.18 -23.45
C CYS A 107 -53.61 5.09 -21.92
N MET A 108 -53.66 6.26 -21.27
CA MET A 108 -53.60 6.37 -19.81
C MET A 108 -55.00 6.64 -19.26
N PHE A 109 -55.40 5.87 -18.25
CA PHE A 109 -56.72 5.96 -17.63
C PHE A 109 -56.62 6.04 -16.11
N GLN A 110 -57.55 6.75 -15.49
CA GLN A 110 -57.81 6.69 -14.05
C GLN A 110 -59.06 5.84 -13.79
N LEU A 111 -58.98 4.91 -12.84
CA LEU A 111 -60.16 4.16 -12.42
C LEU A 111 -60.99 4.99 -11.45
N VAL A 112 -62.22 5.29 -11.83
CA VAL A 112 -63.17 6.03 -10.97
C VAL A 112 -64.27 5.07 -10.52
N CYS A 113 -64.56 5.11 -9.21
CA CYS A 113 -65.66 4.36 -8.62
C CYS A 113 -66.78 5.33 -8.26
N ALA A 114 -67.92 5.23 -8.93
CA ALA A 114 -69.12 5.97 -8.55
C ALA A 114 -69.78 5.36 -7.29
N GLU A 115 -70.65 6.12 -6.60
CA GLU A 115 -71.33 5.77 -5.33
C GLU A 115 -72.15 4.45 -5.33
N SER A 116 -72.21 3.71 -6.44
CA SER A 116 -72.95 2.46 -6.61
C SER A 116 -72.09 1.24 -6.99
N ASN A 117 -70.79 1.22 -6.68
CA ASN A 117 -69.83 0.18 -7.11
C ASN A 117 -69.79 0.00 -8.64
N ARG A 118 -70.12 1.05 -9.39
CA ARG A 118 -69.91 1.10 -10.84
C ARG A 118 -68.56 1.71 -11.11
N TYR A 119 -67.70 0.92 -11.73
CA TYR A 119 -66.38 1.34 -12.16
C TYR A 119 -66.43 1.87 -13.59
N SER A 120 -65.80 3.02 -13.82
CA SER A 120 -65.56 3.61 -15.14
C SER A 120 -64.09 4.00 -15.29
N LEU A 121 -63.67 4.14 -16.54
CA LEU A 121 -62.33 4.62 -16.89
C LEU A 121 -62.44 6.07 -17.36
N ASP A 122 -61.76 6.97 -16.67
CA ASP A 122 -61.58 8.34 -17.11
C ASP A 122 -60.30 8.40 -17.94
N HIS A 123 -60.41 8.89 -19.18
CA HIS A 123 -59.28 9.02 -20.09
C HIS A 123 -58.46 10.26 -19.76
N ILE A 124 -57.15 10.08 -19.63
CA ILE A 124 -56.20 11.15 -19.28
C ILE A 124 -55.48 11.63 -20.54
N SER A 125 -54.81 10.71 -21.23
CA SER A 125 -54.03 11.03 -22.43
C SER A 125 -53.85 9.84 -23.36
N SER A 126 -53.59 10.15 -24.63
CA SER A 126 -53.28 9.19 -25.69
C SER A 126 -51.96 9.60 -26.33
N LEU A 127 -50.98 8.68 -26.35
CA LEU A 127 -49.63 8.95 -26.84
C LEU A 127 -49.33 8.00 -28.00
N PHE A 128 -48.87 8.56 -29.12
CA PHE A 128 -48.57 7.79 -30.33
C PHE A 128 -47.09 7.40 -30.37
N THR A 129 -46.79 6.27 -31.02
CA THR A 129 -45.43 5.79 -31.23
C THR A 129 -45.12 5.59 -32.71
N ASN A 130 -43.83 5.54 -33.03
CA ASN A 130 -43.32 5.17 -34.34
C ASN A 130 -43.47 3.66 -34.60
N GLN A 131 -42.91 3.17 -35.72
CA GLN A 131 -43.00 1.78 -36.19
C GLN A 131 -42.16 0.76 -35.39
N GLU A 132 -41.52 1.18 -34.29
CA GLU A 132 -40.67 0.34 -33.45
C GLU A 132 -41.47 -0.75 -32.71
N THR A 133 -40.84 -1.90 -32.44
CA THR A 133 -41.48 -3.04 -31.79
C THR A 133 -41.40 -2.91 -30.26
N LEU A 134 -42.55 -2.78 -29.59
CA LEU A 134 -42.58 -2.63 -28.13
C LEU A 134 -42.32 -3.96 -27.41
N ILE A 135 -41.27 -3.98 -26.59
CA ILE A 135 -40.93 -5.13 -25.74
C ILE A 135 -41.60 -5.02 -24.39
N ASP A 136 -41.52 -3.86 -23.75
CA ASP A 136 -42.11 -3.64 -22.45
C ASP A 136 -42.32 -2.16 -22.16
N PHE A 137 -43.22 -1.85 -21.24
CA PHE A 137 -43.37 -0.50 -20.72
C PHE A 137 -43.80 -0.55 -19.26
N ASN A 138 -43.55 0.56 -18.56
CA ASN A 138 -44.00 0.80 -17.21
C ASN A 138 -44.23 2.30 -17.02
N PHE A 139 -44.96 2.71 -15.98
CA PHE A 139 -45.21 4.13 -15.73
C PHE A 139 -45.26 4.39 -14.23
N THR A 140 -44.94 5.63 -13.84
CA THR A 140 -44.90 6.05 -12.44
C THR A 140 -45.89 7.18 -12.21
N LEU A 141 -46.51 7.17 -11.02
CA LEU A 141 -47.40 8.24 -10.57
C LEU A 141 -46.68 9.35 -9.82
N ALA A 142 -45.39 9.16 -9.51
CA ALA A 142 -44.59 10.18 -8.83
C ALA A 142 -44.15 11.29 -9.81
N THR A 143 -43.71 10.93 -11.01
CA THR A 143 -43.28 11.88 -12.06
C THR A 143 -44.31 12.01 -13.19
N MET A 144 -45.37 11.21 -13.20
CA MET A 144 -46.34 11.12 -14.29
C MET A 144 -45.69 10.80 -15.63
N GLU A 145 -44.70 9.88 -15.61
CA GLU A 145 -43.95 9.47 -16.79
C GLU A 145 -44.25 8.04 -17.21
N VAL A 146 -44.40 7.83 -18.51
CA VAL A 146 -44.38 6.51 -19.13
C VAL A 146 -42.96 6.23 -19.63
N TRP A 147 -42.41 5.11 -19.20
CA TRP A 147 -41.14 4.56 -19.68
C TRP A 147 -41.43 3.37 -20.59
N ALA A 148 -40.85 3.36 -21.78
CA ALA A 148 -41.06 2.29 -22.74
C ALA A 148 -39.75 1.83 -23.39
N LEU A 149 -39.72 0.54 -23.71
CA LEU A 149 -38.59 -0.20 -24.22
C LEU A 149 -38.97 -0.86 -25.53
N TRP A 150 -38.22 -0.54 -26.58
CA TRP A 150 -38.41 -1.02 -27.93
C TRP A 150 -37.15 -1.68 -28.49
N ILE A 151 -37.36 -2.44 -29.57
CA ILE A 151 -36.35 -2.84 -30.53
C ILE A 151 -36.69 -2.17 -31.89
N ASP A 152 -35.68 -1.61 -32.54
CA ASP A 152 -35.77 -1.13 -33.92
C ASP A 152 -35.62 -2.26 -34.95
N ASP A 153 -35.62 -1.90 -36.24
CA ASP A 153 -35.48 -2.86 -37.34
C ASP A 153 -34.09 -3.52 -37.38
N GLU A 154 -33.09 -2.92 -36.72
CA GLU A 154 -31.69 -3.40 -36.64
C GLU A 154 -31.42 -4.20 -35.35
N ASN A 155 -32.44 -4.50 -34.55
CA ASN A 155 -32.34 -5.16 -33.24
C ASN A 155 -31.62 -4.37 -32.14
N GLN A 156 -31.46 -3.05 -32.29
CA GLN A 156 -30.91 -2.18 -31.27
C GLN A 156 -31.93 -1.81 -30.21
N THR A 157 -31.44 -1.61 -28.99
CA THR A 157 -32.29 -1.32 -27.83
C THR A 157 -32.62 0.15 -27.73
N ILE A 158 -33.90 0.50 -27.83
CA ILE A 158 -34.37 1.88 -27.73
C ILE A 158 -35.18 2.05 -26.45
N VAL A 159 -34.81 3.02 -25.62
CA VAL A 159 -35.57 3.40 -24.42
C VAL A 159 -35.97 4.86 -24.53
N LYS A 160 -37.23 5.16 -24.25
CA LYS A 160 -37.76 6.54 -24.25
C LYS A 160 -38.72 6.73 -23.08
N HIS A 161 -38.82 7.96 -22.62
CA HIS A 161 -39.78 8.36 -21.60
C HIS A 161 -40.59 9.58 -22.05
N ILE A 162 -41.78 9.73 -21.48
CA ILE A 162 -42.67 10.85 -21.80
C ILE A 162 -43.57 11.16 -20.60
N ASN A 163 -43.71 12.45 -20.27
CA ASN A 163 -44.69 12.89 -19.28
C ASN A 163 -46.10 12.86 -19.89
N PHE A 164 -47.04 12.16 -19.28
CA PHE A 164 -48.37 11.94 -19.85
C PHE A 164 -49.43 12.97 -19.43
N GLU A 165 -49.08 13.95 -18.57
CA GLU A 165 -49.97 15.04 -18.15
C GLU A 165 -49.54 16.41 -18.73
N HIS A 166 -48.24 16.73 -18.69
CA HIS A 166 -47.72 18.06 -18.99
C HIS A 166 -47.16 18.20 -20.41
N ASN A 167 -47.05 17.11 -21.18
CA ASN A 167 -46.46 17.17 -22.51
C ASN A 167 -47.49 17.52 -23.59
N GLN A 168 -47.58 18.81 -23.93
CA GLN A 168 -48.45 19.31 -25.00
C GLN A 168 -47.92 19.00 -26.41
N ALA A 169 -46.60 18.77 -26.55
CA ALA A 169 -45.94 18.52 -27.82
C ALA A 169 -45.96 17.05 -28.26
N GLY A 170 -46.26 16.11 -27.34
CA GLY A 170 -46.30 14.68 -27.61
C GLY A 170 -44.94 14.07 -27.99
N GLN A 171 -43.84 14.74 -27.64
CA GLN A 171 -42.49 14.30 -27.98
C GLN A 171 -41.93 13.34 -26.94
N TRP A 172 -41.35 12.23 -27.41
CA TRP A 172 -40.69 11.24 -26.57
C TRP A 172 -39.22 11.60 -26.34
N ASN A 173 -38.81 11.63 -25.07
CA ASN A 173 -37.43 11.89 -24.68
C ASN A 173 -36.60 10.61 -24.80
N PRO A 174 -35.55 10.57 -25.64
CA PRO A 174 -34.69 9.40 -25.75
C PRO A 174 -33.87 9.20 -24.47
N VAL A 175 -33.52 7.96 -24.20
CA VAL A 175 -32.50 7.61 -23.21
C VAL A 175 -31.27 7.15 -23.97
N LEU A 176 -30.12 7.71 -23.63
CA LEU A 176 -28.84 7.30 -24.19
C LEU A 176 -28.48 5.92 -23.63
N VAL A 177 -28.47 4.92 -24.51
CA VAL A 177 -28.03 3.58 -24.18
C VAL A 177 -26.58 3.44 -24.57
N ASN A 178 -25.77 2.89 -23.66
CA ASN A 178 -24.37 2.61 -23.98
C ASN A 178 -24.26 1.74 -25.23
N PRO A 179 -23.40 2.12 -26.20
CA PRO A 179 -23.07 1.25 -27.31
C PRO A 179 -22.33 0.01 -26.80
N LEU A 180 -22.36 -1.04 -27.61
CA LEU A 180 -21.47 -2.20 -27.43
C LEU A 180 -20.03 -1.81 -27.81
N PRO A 181 -19.02 -2.59 -27.39
CA PRO A 181 -17.64 -2.38 -27.82
C PRO A 181 -17.54 -2.32 -29.35
N GLU A 182 -16.61 -1.51 -29.86
CA GLU A 182 -16.38 -1.32 -31.30
C GLU A 182 -16.02 -2.64 -32.00
N GLU A 183 -16.46 -2.81 -33.25
CA GLU A 183 -16.19 -4.04 -34.01
C GLU A 183 -14.72 -4.16 -34.40
N ASP A 184 -14.11 -3.04 -34.81
CA ASP A 184 -12.73 -2.96 -35.27
C ASP A 184 -11.86 -2.24 -34.24
N LEU A 185 -10.84 -2.93 -33.73
CA LEU A 185 -9.86 -2.33 -32.83
C LEU A 185 -8.63 -1.87 -33.60
N HIS A 186 -8.29 -0.59 -33.48
CA HIS A 186 -7.04 -0.06 -34.00
C HIS A 186 -5.86 -0.61 -33.16
N VAL A 187 -4.88 -1.22 -33.83
CA VAL A 187 -3.65 -1.72 -33.19
C VAL A 187 -2.47 -1.02 -33.82
N ASP A 188 -1.89 -0.07 -33.09
CA ASP A 188 -0.74 0.71 -33.53
C ASP A 188 0.50 -0.19 -33.74
N ASP A 189 1.36 0.19 -34.68
CA ASP A 189 2.53 -0.61 -35.12
C ASP A 189 3.54 -0.85 -33.98
N GLU A 190 3.59 0.06 -33.01
CA GLU A 190 4.51 -0.01 -31.86
C GLU A 190 4.00 -0.92 -30.72
N GLN A 191 2.70 -1.17 -30.62
CA GLN A 191 2.10 -1.97 -29.54
C GLN A 191 2.08 -3.48 -29.87
N ASP A 192 2.16 -4.35 -28.85
CA ASP A 192 1.91 -5.79 -29.06
C ASP A 192 0.40 -6.02 -29.19
N PRO A 193 -0.09 -6.60 -30.31
CA PRO A 193 -1.52 -6.84 -30.50
C PRO A 193 -2.16 -7.58 -29.32
N GLN A 194 -1.44 -8.52 -28.72
CA GLN A 194 -1.93 -9.28 -27.57
C GLN A 194 -2.29 -8.37 -26.38
N GLU A 195 -1.52 -7.33 -26.10
CA GLU A 195 -1.77 -6.43 -24.97
C GLU A 195 -3.01 -5.58 -25.25
N THR A 196 -3.11 -4.97 -26.44
CA THR A 196 -4.26 -4.14 -26.87
C THR A 196 -5.58 -4.93 -26.80
N TYR A 197 -5.61 -6.15 -27.33
CA TYR A 197 -6.82 -6.99 -27.27
C TYR A 197 -7.17 -7.42 -25.85
N LEU A 198 -6.17 -7.73 -25.00
CA LEU A 198 -6.41 -8.09 -23.61
C LEU A 198 -6.91 -6.90 -22.79
N GLU A 199 -6.37 -5.71 -23.00
CA GLU A 199 -6.85 -4.50 -22.34
C GLU A 199 -8.32 -4.23 -22.68
N CYS A 200 -8.70 -4.31 -23.96
CA CYS A 200 -10.08 -4.11 -24.37
C CYS A 200 -11.04 -5.21 -23.85
N LEU A 201 -10.63 -6.49 -23.90
CA LEU A 201 -11.45 -7.62 -23.43
C LEU A 201 -11.72 -7.59 -21.92
N PHE A 202 -10.75 -7.12 -21.13
CA PHE A 202 -10.82 -7.09 -19.68
C PHE A 202 -11.08 -5.70 -19.10
N ALA A 203 -11.26 -4.68 -19.96
CA ALA A 203 -11.70 -3.37 -19.54
C ALA A 203 -13.07 -3.46 -18.86
N PRO A 204 -13.27 -2.74 -17.74
CA PRO A 204 -14.47 -2.86 -16.93
C PRO A 204 -15.70 -2.40 -17.71
N GLY A 205 -16.68 -3.28 -17.85
CA GLY A 205 -17.96 -2.98 -18.51
C GLY A 205 -18.07 -3.41 -19.97
N ASN A 206 -16.97 -3.78 -20.64
CA ASN A 206 -17.00 -4.16 -22.06
C ASN A 206 -17.62 -5.55 -22.29
N PHE A 207 -17.05 -6.57 -21.64
CA PHE A 207 -17.47 -7.97 -21.82
C PHE A 207 -17.88 -8.63 -20.51
N THR A 208 -18.94 -9.44 -20.58
CA THR A 208 -19.32 -10.30 -19.45
C THR A 208 -18.45 -11.56 -19.39
N VAL A 209 -18.23 -12.10 -18.18
CA VAL A 209 -17.55 -13.39 -17.97
C VAL A 209 -18.18 -14.51 -18.79
N ALA A 210 -19.51 -14.47 -18.94
CA ALA A 210 -20.26 -15.43 -19.74
C ALA A 210 -19.88 -15.38 -21.23
N ALA A 211 -19.69 -14.18 -21.79
CA ALA A 211 -19.27 -14.01 -23.19
C ALA A 211 -17.87 -14.55 -23.45
N ILE A 212 -16.90 -14.16 -22.62
CA ILE A 212 -15.52 -14.62 -22.80
C ILE A 212 -15.41 -16.14 -22.57
N SER A 213 -16.07 -16.66 -21.54
CA SER A 213 -16.10 -18.11 -21.27
C SER A 213 -16.72 -18.90 -22.42
N LYS A 214 -17.73 -18.33 -23.10
CA LYS A 214 -18.36 -18.99 -24.26
C LYS A 214 -17.45 -18.97 -25.47
N ALA A 215 -16.77 -17.85 -25.74
CA ALA A 215 -15.79 -17.76 -26.83
C ALA A 215 -14.65 -18.78 -26.64
N ILE A 216 -14.14 -18.95 -25.41
CA ILE A 216 -13.13 -19.97 -25.08
C ILE A 216 -13.65 -21.38 -25.40
N GLN A 217 -14.91 -21.71 -25.05
CA GLN A 217 -15.51 -23.01 -25.34
C GLN A 217 -15.60 -23.28 -26.84
N ILE A 218 -15.95 -22.25 -27.63
CA ILE A 218 -16.09 -22.34 -29.08
C ILE A 218 -14.73 -22.65 -29.73
N LEU A 219 -13.67 -21.89 -29.38
CA LEU A 219 -12.33 -22.11 -29.92
C LEU A 219 -11.74 -23.48 -29.52
N ARG A 220 -12.02 -23.95 -28.30
CA ARG A 220 -11.51 -25.24 -27.82
C ARG A 220 -12.18 -26.47 -28.45
N LYS A 221 -13.26 -26.30 -29.21
CA LYS A 221 -14.05 -27.39 -29.81
C LYS A 221 -14.43 -28.48 -28.79
N GLY A 222 -14.56 -28.10 -27.51
CA GLY A 222 -14.69 -29.03 -26.39
C GLY A 222 -16.01 -28.85 -25.63
N THR A 223 -16.60 -29.96 -25.17
CA THR A 223 -17.83 -29.97 -24.36
C THR A 223 -17.59 -29.69 -22.86
N GLY A 224 -16.35 -29.39 -22.47
CA GLY A 224 -16.00 -29.08 -21.08
C GLY A 224 -16.63 -27.75 -20.65
N ARG A 225 -17.44 -27.78 -19.58
CA ARG A 225 -17.91 -26.54 -18.94
C ARG A 225 -16.71 -25.82 -18.35
N VAL A 226 -16.46 -24.59 -18.78
CA VAL A 226 -15.60 -23.67 -18.03
C VAL A 226 -16.34 -23.37 -16.72
N VAL A 227 -15.78 -23.82 -15.60
CA VAL A 227 -16.34 -23.62 -14.26
C VAL A 227 -15.76 -22.33 -13.71
N ASP A 228 -16.62 -21.45 -13.19
CA ASP A 228 -16.37 -20.21 -12.44
C ASP A 228 -14.88 -19.90 -12.14
N LEU A 229 -14.16 -19.43 -13.16
CA LEU A 229 -12.76 -19.01 -13.05
C LEU A 229 -12.69 -17.59 -12.49
N SER A 230 -11.64 -17.29 -11.74
CA SER A 230 -11.30 -15.89 -11.42
C SER A 230 -10.90 -15.12 -12.69
N TRP A 231 -10.97 -13.80 -12.65
CA TRP A 231 -10.61 -12.95 -13.79
C TRP A 231 -9.14 -13.11 -14.23
N GLU A 232 -8.22 -13.30 -13.28
CA GLU A 232 -6.81 -13.56 -13.59
C GLU A 232 -6.60 -14.92 -14.27
N GLU A 233 -7.28 -15.96 -13.79
CA GLU A 233 -7.26 -17.28 -14.41
C GLU A 233 -7.90 -17.24 -15.80
N LEU A 234 -8.98 -16.47 -15.97
CA LEU A 234 -9.65 -16.27 -17.24
C LEU A 234 -8.74 -15.54 -18.23
N ARG A 235 -8.00 -14.50 -17.79
CA ARG A 235 -6.98 -13.83 -18.61
C ARG A 235 -5.90 -14.79 -19.09
N LYS A 236 -5.35 -15.62 -18.19
CA LYS A 236 -4.38 -16.67 -18.53
C LYS A 236 -4.96 -17.72 -19.47
N GLU A 237 -6.23 -18.06 -19.31
CA GLU A 237 -6.88 -19.09 -20.11
C GLU A 237 -7.19 -18.60 -21.53
N VAL A 238 -7.54 -17.32 -21.69
CA VAL A 238 -7.68 -16.65 -22.99
C VAL A 238 -6.35 -16.65 -23.73
N THR A 239 -5.27 -16.16 -23.10
CA THR A 239 -3.95 -16.09 -23.74
C THR A 239 -3.47 -17.47 -24.19
N LEU A 240 -3.57 -18.48 -23.32
CA LEU A 240 -3.20 -19.85 -23.65
C LEU A 240 -4.04 -20.46 -24.78
N THR A 241 -5.30 -20.04 -24.94
CA THR A 241 -6.18 -20.56 -25.99
C THR A 241 -5.82 -19.95 -27.35
N VAL A 242 -5.65 -18.63 -27.42
CA VAL A 242 -5.25 -17.94 -28.66
C VAL A 242 -3.83 -18.32 -29.07
N GLU A 243 -2.89 -18.42 -28.13
CA GLU A 243 -1.52 -18.88 -28.43
C GLU A 243 -1.49 -20.31 -29.00
N ARG A 244 -2.35 -21.21 -28.52
CA ARG A 244 -2.45 -22.57 -29.06
C ARG A 244 -2.94 -22.56 -30.51
N GLU A 245 -3.85 -21.65 -30.84
CA GLU A 245 -4.36 -21.50 -32.20
C GLU A 245 -3.30 -20.90 -33.13
N ILE A 246 -2.57 -19.87 -32.68
CA ILE A 246 -1.41 -19.30 -33.39
C ILE A 246 -0.34 -20.38 -33.65
N LYS A 247 -0.01 -21.20 -32.64
CA LYS A 247 0.95 -22.32 -32.78
C LYS A 247 0.48 -23.39 -33.77
N SER A 248 -0.82 -23.59 -33.88
CA SER A 248 -1.38 -24.58 -34.82
C SER A 248 -1.36 -24.12 -36.28
N THR A 249 -1.38 -22.80 -36.52
CA THR A 249 -1.32 -22.19 -37.85
C THR A 249 0.12 -21.99 -38.34
N THR A 250 1.11 -21.86 -37.44
CA THR A 250 2.54 -21.67 -37.73
C THR A 250 3.32 -22.96 -38.02
N ASN A 251 2.73 -23.93 -38.74
CA ASN A 251 3.40 -25.20 -39.08
C ASN A 251 4.69 -25.07 -39.93
N GLU A 252 5.12 -23.86 -40.31
CA GLU A 252 6.32 -23.58 -41.09
C GLU A 252 7.45 -23.00 -40.22
N TYR A 253 8.66 -23.54 -40.37
CA TYR A 253 9.80 -23.26 -39.48
C TYR A 253 10.39 -21.84 -39.57
N ASN A 254 9.97 -20.99 -40.52
CA ASN A 254 10.48 -19.62 -40.70
C ASN A 254 9.35 -18.67 -41.12
N VAL A 255 8.61 -18.10 -40.16
CA VAL A 255 7.66 -17.01 -40.40
C VAL A 255 8.38 -15.68 -40.18
N SER A 256 8.18 -14.70 -41.07
CA SER A 256 8.75 -13.36 -40.90
C SER A 256 8.12 -12.65 -39.69
N GLN A 257 8.77 -11.62 -39.13
CA GLN A 257 8.21 -10.89 -37.99
C GLN A 257 6.88 -10.19 -38.33
N GLU A 258 6.77 -9.66 -39.55
CA GLU A 258 5.55 -9.00 -40.05
C GLU A 258 4.42 -10.01 -40.24
N ASP A 259 4.69 -11.17 -40.86
CA ASP A 259 3.71 -12.24 -41.04
C ASP A 259 3.23 -12.80 -39.68
N PHE A 260 4.14 -12.91 -38.71
CA PHE A 260 3.80 -13.37 -37.37
C PHE A 260 2.94 -12.35 -36.61
N ARG A 261 3.21 -11.05 -36.76
CA ARG A 261 2.38 -9.96 -36.20
C ARG A 261 0.99 -9.97 -36.83
N GLN A 262 0.89 -10.10 -38.15
CA GLN A 262 -0.40 -10.19 -38.83
C GLN A 262 -1.20 -11.42 -38.38
N LEU A 263 -0.54 -12.57 -38.24
CA LEU A 263 -1.16 -13.78 -37.72
C LEU A 263 -1.66 -13.60 -36.27
N LYS A 264 -0.91 -12.89 -35.41
CA LYS A 264 -1.38 -12.52 -34.07
C LYS A 264 -2.67 -11.68 -34.16
N ILE A 265 -2.66 -10.60 -34.94
CA ILE A 265 -3.82 -9.70 -35.11
C ILE A 265 -5.04 -10.50 -35.59
N GLU A 266 -4.89 -11.33 -36.62
CA GLU A 266 -5.99 -12.14 -37.16
C GLU A 266 -6.61 -13.10 -36.12
N ASN A 267 -5.78 -13.78 -35.32
CA ASN A 267 -6.30 -14.73 -34.33
C ASN A 267 -6.92 -14.03 -33.11
N TRP A 268 -6.34 -12.92 -32.67
CA TRP A 268 -6.94 -12.11 -31.60
C TRP A 268 -8.24 -11.44 -32.06
N CYS A 269 -8.28 -10.89 -33.27
CA CYS A 269 -9.50 -10.36 -33.90
C CYS A 269 -10.60 -11.42 -33.96
N LYS A 270 -10.29 -12.64 -34.46
CA LYS A 270 -11.26 -13.76 -34.48
C LYS A 270 -11.84 -14.07 -33.11
N PHE A 271 -11.00 -14.07 -32.07
CA PHE A 271 -11.47 -14.30 -30.70
C PHE A 271 -12.34 -13.14 -30.20
N TYR A 272 -11.91 -11.91 -30.44
CA TYR A 272 -12.63 -10.69 -30.08
C TYR A 272 -14.03 -10.64 -30.72
N THR A 273 -14.15 -10.85 -32.02
CA THR A 273 -15.44 -10.89 -32.73
C THR A 273 -16.35 -11.99 -32.18
N CYS A 274 -15.79 -13.14 -31.77
CA CYS A 274 -16.57 -14.21 -31.14
C CYS A 274 -17.14 -13.78 -29.77
N CYS A 275 -16.34 -13.06 -28.97
CA CYS A 275 -16.82 -12.45 -27.73
C CYS A 275 -17.92 -11.42 -28.00
N LEU A 276 -17.75 -10.55 -29.00
CA LEU A 276 -18.69 -9.49 -29.37
C LEU A 276 -20.05 -10.04 -29.80
N GLN A 277 -20.07 -11.01 -30.71
CA GLN A 277 -21.30 -11.68 -31.15
C GLN A 277 -22.08 -12.29 -29.98
N TYR A 278 -21.40 -12.90 -29.01
CA TYR A 278 -22.11 -13.45 -27.84
C TYR A 278 -22.57 -12.34 -26.90
N GLN A 279 -21.78 -11.29 -26.71
CA GLN A 279 -22.15 -10.13 -25.92
C GLN A 279 -23.40 -9.42 -26.49
N GLU A 280 -23.54 -9.31 -27.82
CA GLU A 280 -24.77 -8.85 -28.48
C GLU A 280 -25.97 -9.72 -28.14
N THR A 281 -25.82 -11.06 -28.18
CA THR A 281 -26.94 -11.93 -27.78
C THR A 281 -27.35 -11.75 -26.32
N LEU A 282 -26.38 -11.49 -25.44
CA LEU A 282 -26.60 -11.23 -24.01
C LEU A 282 -27.18 -9.83 -23.76
N SER A 283 -26.91 -8.88 -24.64
CA SER A 283 -27.39 -7.50 -24.55
C SER A 283 -28.87 -7.38 -24.91
N HIS A 284 -29.47 -8.40 -25.53
CA HIS A 284 -30.87 -8.37 -25.94
C HIS A 284 -31.80 -8.06 -24.75
N PRO A 285 -32.67 -7.05 -24.86
CA PRO A 285 -33.56 -6.60 -23.81
C PRO A 285 -34.70 -7.60 -23.58
N LEU A 286 -35.11 -7.76 -22.31
CA LEU A 286 -36.17 -8.68 -21.89
C LEU A 286 -37.34 -7.95 -21.24
N ALA A 287 -37.08 -7.00 -20.35
CA ALA A 287 -38.11 -6.30 -19.59
C ALA A 287 -37.63 -4.95 -19.07
N LEU A 288 -38.58 -4.10 -18.72
CA LEU A 288 -38.35 -2.80 -18.10
C LEU A 288 -38.99 -2.77 -16.70
N LEU A 289 -38.17 -2.56 -15.68
CA LEU A 289 -38.60 -2.51 -14.29
C LEU A 289 -38.45 -1.09 -13.76
N VAL A 290 -39.51 -0.56 -13.17
CA VAL A 290 -39.47 0.74 -12.50
C VAL A 290 -39.94 0.55 -11.07
N HIS A 291 -39.10 0.96 -10.12
CA HIS A 291 -39.42 0.82 -8.72
C HIS A 291 -40.38 1.93 -8.26
N PRO A 292 -41.57 1.62 -7.71
CA PRO A 292 -42.63 2.61 -7.47
C PRO A 292 -42.26 3.72 -6.48
N HIS A 293 -41.38 3.43 -5.52
CA HIS A 293 -41.05 4.37 -4.44
C HIS A 293 -39.78 5.18 -4.69
N THR A 294 -38.86 4.66 -5.52
CA THR A 294 -37.57 5.30 -5.76
C THR A 294 -37.42 5.85 -7.17
N ASN A 295 -38.38 5.55 -8.06
CA ASN A 295 -38.29 5.82 -9.50
C ASN A 295 -37.02 5.27 -10.16
N MET A 296 -36.41 4.25 -9.55
CA MET A 296 -35.25 3.58 -10.13
C MET A 296 -35.71 2.78 -11.35
N VAL A 297 -35.15 3.10 -12.52
CA VAL A 297 -35.40 2.40 -13.77
C VAL A 297 -34.28 1.40 -14.03
N CYS A 298 -34.65 0.14 -14.15
CA CYS A 298 -33.75 -0.97 -14.43
C CYS A 298 -34.19 -1.69 -15.71
N LEU A 299 -33.25 -1.85 -16.63
CA LEU A 299 -33.40 -2.61 -17.85
C LEU A 299 -32.85 -4.02 -17.62
N LEU A 300 -33.70 -5.03 -17.79
CA LEU A 300 -33.31 -6.43 -17.74
C LEU A 300 -32.89 -6.88 -19.14
N ARG A 301 -31.63 -7.26 -19.32
CA ARG A 301 -31.12 -7.91 -20.54
C ARG A 301 -30.88 -9.40 -20.27
N LYS A 302 -30.64 -10.19 -21.32
CA LYS A 302 -30.43 -11.65 -21.19
C LYS A 302 -29.23 -12.01 -20.31
N GLY A 303 -28.13 -11.26 -20.37
CA GLY A 303 -26.90 -11.56 -19.62
C GLY A 303 -26.57 -10.65 -18.45
N PHE A 304 -27.14 -9.45 -18.39
CA PHE A 304 -26.78 -8.44 -17.38
C PHE A 304 -27.92 -7.45 -17.12
N LEU A 305 -27.77 -6.65 -16.07
CA LEU A 305 -28.69 -5.58 -15.70
C LEU A 305 -28.10 -4.23 -16.13
N SER A 306 -28.94 -3.32 -16.60
CA SER A 306 -28.55 -1.92 -16.83
C SER A 306 -29.42 -1.00 -16.00
N PHE A 307 -28.82 0.01 -15.38
CA PHE A 307 -29.52 1.01 -14.59
C PHE A 307 -29.45 2.36 -15.30
N LEU A 308 -30.53 3.13 -15.23
CA LEU A 308 -30.54 4.49 -15.74
C LEU A 308 -30.03 5.47 -14.68
N ALA A 309 -29.23 6.43 -15.13
CA ALA A 309 -28.72 7.55 -14.34
C ALA A 309 -29.05 8.85 -15.10
N SER A 310 -29.21 9.95 -14.37
CA SER A 310 -29.38 11.28 -14.95
C SER A 310 -28.04 11.81 -15.47
N CYS A 311 -28.08 12.46 -16.64
CA CYS A 311 -26.94 13.17 -17.22
C CYS A 311 -26.85 14.60 -16.66
N SER A 312 -25.64 15.13 -16.51
CA SER A 312 -25.48 16.57 -16.25
C SER A 312 -25.81 17.40 -17.49
N LEU A 313 -25.99 18.71 -17.32
CA LEU A 313 -26.32 19.61 -18.43
C LEU A 313 -25.26 19.57 -19.55
N ALA A 314 -23.97 19.68 -19.20
CA ALA A 314 -22.88 19.65 -20.18
C ALA A 314 -22.85 18.35 -21.00
N GLU A 315 -23.08 17.20 -20.36
CA GLU A 315 -23.12 15.89 -21.02
C GLU A 315 -24.36 15.74 -21.90
N HIS A 316 -25.53 16.15 -21.41
CA HIS A 316 -26.77 16.15 -22.17
C HIS A 316 -26.62 16.97 -23.46
N LEU A 317 -26.15 18.21 -23.33
CA LEU A 317 -25.93 19.09 -24.47
C LEU A 317 -24.92 18.53 -25.47
N TYR A 318 -23.90 17.79 -25.02
CA TYR A 318 -22.90 17.20 -25.91
C TYR A 318 -23.33 15.88 -26.56
N LEU A 319 -24.20 15.07 -25.93
CA LEU A 319 -24.60 13.75 -26.45
C LEU A 319 -25.94 13.71 -27.24
N VAL A 320 -26.85 14.67 -27.06
CA VAL A 320 -28.16 14.71 -27.76
C VAL A 320 -28.05 14.89 -29.29
N PRO A 321 -28.71 14.11 -30.16
CA PRO A 321 -28.59 14.31 -31.62
C PRO A 321 -28.80 15.76 -32.11
N ALA A 322 -28.02 16.21 -33.09
CA ALA A 322 -28.00 17.61 -33.55
C ALA A 322 -29.39 18.17 -33.92
N GLU A 323 -30.28 17.32 -34.46
CA GLU A 323 -31.65 17.67 -34.82
C GLU A 323 -32.51 18.12 -33.63
N ARG A 324 -32.26 17.57 -32.43
CA ARG A 324 -33.02 17.86 -31.21
C ARG A 324 -32.42 18.97 -30.36
N LEU A 325 -31.13 19.25 -30.53
CA LEU A 325 -30.46 20.33 -29.79
C LEU A 325 -31.11 21.70 -30.06
N LEU A 326 -31.70 21.89 -31.25
CA LEU A 326 -32.40 23.11 -31.64
C LEU A 326 -33.80 23.26 -31.03
N THR A 327 -34.33 22.19 -30.42
CA THR A 327 -35.69 22.14 -29.83
C THR A 327 -35.66 22.11 -28.31
N GLU A 328 -34.49 22.14 -27.69
CA GLU A 328 -34.35 22.19 -26.23
C GLU A 328 -34.83 23.54 -25.69
N ASP A 329 -35.50 23.51 -24.54
CA ASP A 329 -36.00 24.70 -23.88
C ASP A 329 -34.82 25.53 -23.35
N GLU A 330 -34.56 26.68 -23.96
CA GLU A 330 -33.44 27.59 -23.61
C GLU A 330 -33.46 28.01 -22.13
N SER A 331 -34.64 28.01 -21.49
CA SER A 331 -34.81 28.30 -20.06
C SER A 331 -34.22 27.25 -19.12
N ILE A 332 -33.95 26.03 -19.60
CA ILE A 332 -33.31 24.97 -18.79
C ILE A 332 -31.80 25.21 -18.69
N ILE A 333 -31.21 25.87 -19.69
CA ILE A 333 -29.77 26.08 -19.81
C ILE A 333 -29.34 27.31 -19.01
N SER A 334 -30.05 28.42 -19.17
CA SER A 334 -29.74 29.70 -18.51
C SER A 334 -30.99 30.57 -18.41
N ASP A 335 -31.07 31.40 -17.37
CA ASP A 335 -32.10 32.45 -17.26
C ASP A 335 -31.94 33.53 -18.35
N ASP A 336 -30.74 33.65 -18.91
CA ASP A 336 -30.43 34.52 -20.06
C ASP A 336 -30.51 33.73 -21.37
N VAL A 337 -31.52 34.04 -22.18
CA VAL A 337 -31.80 33.46 -23.49
C VAL A 337 -30.61 33.58 -24.44
N ASP A 338 -29.92 34.73 -24.41
CA ASP A 338 -28.79 34.95 -25.30
C ASP A 338 -27.62 34.04 -24.91
N ALA A 339 -27.36 33.87 -23.61
CA ALA A 339 -26.34 32.95 -23.11
C ALA A 339 -26.66 31.48 -23.39
N ALA A 340 -27.94 31.08 -23.30
CA ALA A 340 -28.39 29.74 -23.66
C ALA A 340 -28.16 29.45 -25.16
N SER A 341 -28.50 30.40 -26.03
CA SER A 341 -28.30 30.27 -27.49
C SER A 341 -26.82 30.23 -27.88
N ASP A 342 -25.97 30.99 -27.19
CA ASP A 342 -24.52 30.99 -27.36
C ASP A 342 -23.92 29.64 -26.93
N ALA A 343 -24.39 29.06 -25.81
CA ALA A 343 -23.95 27.75 -25.33
C ALA A 343 -24.35 26.61 -26.29
N ILE A 344 -25.58 26.61 -26.81
CA ILE A 344 -26.04 25.64 -27.82
C ILE A 344 -25.16 25.72 -29.08
N SER A 345 -24.90 26.94 -29.57
CA SER A 345 -24.08 27.17 -30.76
C SER A 345 -22.63 26.76 -30.56
N LEU A 346 -22.08 26.96 -29.36
CA LEU A 346 -20.75 26.48 -28.98
C LEU A 346 -20.68 24.96 -29.02
N VAL A 347 -21.65 24.26 -28.44
CA VAL A 347 -21.68 22.79 -28.42
C VAL A 347 -21.85 22.19 -29.82
N GLN A 348 -22.58 22.86 -30.72
CA GLN A 348 -22.63 22.49 -32.14
C GLN A 348 -21.23 22.55 -32.79
N CYS A 349 -20.42 23.56 -32.45
CA CYS A 349 -19.04 23.65 -32.94
C CYS A 349 -18.17 22.50 -32.40
N LEU A 350 -18.32 22.17 -31.12
CA LEU A 350 -17.58 21.05 -30.50
C LEU A 350 -17.90 19.71 -31.17
N ARG A 351 -19.16 19.47 -31.52
CA ARG A 351 -19.56 18.23 -32.21
C ARG A 351 -19.02 18.12 -33.63
N MET A 352 -19.03 19.22 -34.38
CA MET A 352 -18.41 19.23 -35.71
C MET A 352 -16.91 18.92 -35.64
N ILE A 353 -16.23 19.33 -34.56
CA ILE A 353 -14.85 18.93 -34.29
C ILE A 353 -14.78 17.44 -33.93
N ALA A 354 -15.65 16.96 -33.04
CA ALA A 354 -15.70 15.56 -32.61
C ALA A 354 -15.89 14.60 -33.79
N ASP A 355 -16.81 14.92 -34.69
CA ASP A 355 -17.13 14.11 -35.88
C ASP A 355 -15.98 14.09 -36.91
N TYR A 356 -15.08 15.08 -36.88
CA TYR A 356 -13.94 15.18 -37.79
C TYR A 356 -12.69 14.46 -37.27
N ILE A 357 -12.54 14.33 -35.95
CA ILE A 357 -11.37 13.72 -35.33
C ILE A 357 -11.39 12.21 -35.63
N SER A 358 -10.34 11.72 -36.31
CA SER A 358 -10.12 10.28 -36.50
C SER A 358 -9.65 9.60 -35.22
N ASP A 359 -9.79 8.27 -35.17
CA ASP A 359 -9.34 7.47 -34.03
C ASP A 359 -7.84 7.64 -33.75
N ASP A 360 -7.02 7.78 -34.79
CA ASP A 360 -5.58 8.03 -34.67
C ASP A 360 -5.29 9.35 -33.93
N LEU A 361 -6.03 10.42 -34.24
CA LEU A 361 -5.89 11.73 -33.61
C LEU A 361 -6.44 11.72 -32.17
N ALA A 362 -7.51 10.97 -31.92
CA ALA A 362 -8.04 10.76 -30.58
C ALA A 362 -7.03 10.00 -29.71
N TYR A 363 -6.43 8.93 -30.24
CA TYR A 363 -5.38 8.15 -29.58
C TYR A 363 -4.12 8.98 -29.32
N LEU A 364 -3.70 9.84 -30.27
CA LEU A 364 -2.59 10.78 -30.07
C LEU A 364 -2.82 11.65 -28.82
N MET A 365 -4.03 12.20 -28.64
CA MET A 365 -4.35 12.99 -27.45
C MET A 365 -4.26 12.15 -26.17
N GLU A 366 -4.84 10.94 -26.15
CA GLU A 366 -4.80 10.06 -24.97
C GLU A 366 -3.37 9.65 -24.59
N MET A 367 -2.55 9.23 -25.57
CA MET A 367 -1.16 8.86 -25.34
C MET A 367 -0.31 10.04 -24.90
N SER A 368 -0.60 11.24 -25.40
CA SER A 368 0.11 12.44 -24.97
C SER A 368 -0.09 12.74 -23.48
N CYS A 369 -1.31 12.49 -22.96
CA CYS A 369 -1.60 12.61 -21.54
C CYS A 369 -0.83 11.57 -20.72
N TYR A 370 -0.73 10.33 -21.22
CA TYR A 370 0.06 9.27 -20.57
C TYR A 370 1.57 9.59 -20.51
N HIS A 371 2.10 10.21 -21.57
CA HIS A 371 3.52 10.57 -21.70
C HIS A 371 3.86 11.98 -21.16
N HIS A 372 2.96 12.61 -20.40
CA HIS A 372 3.17 13.91 -19.75
C HIS A 372 3.46 15.06 -20.71
N GLN A 373 2.93 14.98 -21.93
CA GLN A 373 3.02 16.07 -22.87
C GLN A 373 1.90 17.09 -22.57
N PRO A 374 2.20 18.40 -22.64
CA PRO A 374 1.20 19.43 -22.37
C PRO A 374 0.07 19.36 -23.41
N PRO A 375 -1.20 19.11 -23.00
CA PRO A 375 -2.30 18.88 -23.93
C PRO A 375 -2.59 20.12 -24.80
N GLU A 376 -2.20 21.32 -24.37
CA GLU A 376 -2.29 22.54 -25.16
C GLU A 376 -1.52 22.38 -26.49
N ARG A 377 -0.27 21.90 -26.42
CA ARG A 377 0.59 21.78 -27.61
C ARG A 377 0.06 20.72 -28.58
N ILE A 378 -0.49 19.63 -28.05
CA ILE A 378 -1.01 18.53 -28.86
C ILE A 378 -2.33 18.92 -29.50
N SER A 379 -3.20 19.65 -28.80
CA SER A 379 -4.42 20.20 -29.40
C SER A 379 -4.11 21.19 -30.53
N GLU A 380 -3.01 21.97 -30.43
CA GLU A 380 -2.55 22.84 -31.52
C GLU A 380 -2.02 22.04 -32.72
N GLN A 381 -1.33 20.91 -32.49
CA GLN A 381 -0.88 20.00 -33.54
C GLN A 381 -2.06 19.34 -34.26
N ILE A 382 -3.02 18.78 -33.50
CA ILE A 382 -4.24 18.20 -34.05
C ILE A 382 -4.97 19.23 -34.90
N LEU A 383 -5.11 20.48 -34.42
CA LEU A 383 -5.72 21.55 -35.20
C LEU A 383 -4.95 21.84 -36.51
N GLN A 384 -3.62 21.77 -36.52
CA GLN A 384 -2.81 21.96 -37.73
C GLN A 384 -3.09 20.86 -38.75
N ASP A 385 -3.16 19.61 -38.30
CA ASP A 385 -3.46 18.47 -39.14
C ASP A 385 -4.90 18.52 -39.66
N MET A 386 -5.84 18.98 -38.83
CA MET A 386 -7.22 19.20 -39.25
C MET A 386 -7.31 20.23 -40.37
N ILE A 387 -6.62 21.37 -40.23
CA ILE A 387 -6.60 22.43 -41.26
C ILE A 387 -5.90 21.95 -42.54
N ALA A 388 -4.82 21.17 -42.42
CA ALA A 388 -4.10 20.65 -43.57
C ALA A 388 -4.93 19.65 -44.39
N ASN A 389 -5.79 18.89 -43.72
CA ASN A 389 -6.60 17.82 -44.30
C ASN A 389 -8.09 18.18 -44.49
N ASP A 390 -8.48 19.47 -44.43
CA ASP A 390 -9.89 19.90 -44.51
C ASP A 390 -10.48 19.73 -45.92
N VAL A 391 -10.86 18.50 -46.28
CA VAL A 391 -11.43 18.16 -47.58
C VAL A 391 -12.89 18.63 -47.72
N ASP A 392 -13.62 18.74 -46.61
CA ASP A 392 -15.08 18.95 -46.59
C ASP A 392 -15.50 20.38 -46.20
N ASN A 393 -14.57 21.35 -46.17
CA ASN A 393 -14.78 22.73 -45.70
C ASN A 393 -15.44 22.79 -44.31
N ILE A 394 -15.12 21.83 -43.44
CA ILE A 394 -15.68 21.76 -42.10
C ILE A 394 -15.20 22.95 -41.27
N MET A 395 -13.99 23.43 -41.53
CA MET A 395 -13.47 24.62 -40.86
C MET A 395 -14.27 25.88 -41.20
N GLU A 396 -14.76 26.02 -42.43
CA GLU A 396 -15.64 27.14 -42.82
C GLU A 396 -17.00 27.03 -42.13
N ASN A 397 -17.56 25.82 -42.01
CA ASN A 397 -18.81 25.58 -41.28
C ASN A 397 -18.68 25.91 -39.78
N ILE A 398 -17.58 25.51 -39.15
CA ILE A 398 -17.26 25.85 -37.76
C ILE A 398 -17.12 27.37 -37.62
N GLN A 399 -16.41 28.04 -38.53
CA GLN A 399 -16.27 29.50 -38.53
C GLN A 399 -17.63 30.21 -38.63
N ASN A 400 -18.49 29.78 -39.55
CA ASN A 400 -19.83 30.36 -39.72
C ASN A 400 -20.69 30.22 -38.46
N LYS A 401 -20.60 29.09 -37.77
CA LYS A 401 -21.30 28.86 -36.49
C LYS A 401 -20.69 29.64 -35.34
N LEU A 402 -19.36 29.75 -35.28
CA LEU A 402 -18.66 30.59 -34.31
C LEU A 402 -19.04 32.07 -34.46
N HIS A 403 -19.21 32.57 -35.69
CA HIS A 403 -19.68 33.94 -35.94
C HIS A 403 -21.11 34.21 -35.46
N ALA A 404 -21.92 33.17 -35.26
CA ALA A 404 -23.25 33.31 -34.69
C ALA A 404 -23.24 33.53 -33.16
N ILE A 405 -22.12 33.23 -32.50
CA ILE A 405 -21.96 33.34 -31.05
C ILE A 405 -21.64 34.79 -30.68
N ARG A 406 -22.42 35.39 -29.76
CA ARG A 406 -22.20 36.78 -29.33
C ARG A 406 -21.03 36.91 -28.38
N ASN A 407 -20.94 36.01 -27.39
CA ASN A 407 -19.86 36.01 -26.41
C ASN A 407 -19.27 34.60 -26.21
N PRO A 408 -18.35 34.15 -27.07
CA PRO A 408 -17.77 32.80 -26.99
C PRO A 408 -17.03 32.56 -25.68
N VAL A 409 -16.37 33.58 -25.11
CA VAL A 409 -15.65 33.47 -23.84
C VAL A 409 -16.59 33.13 -22.68
N GLN A 410 -17.76 33.77 -22.62
CA GLN A 410 -18.75 33.50 -21.56
C GLN A 410 -19.39 32.13 -21.73
N ALA A 411 -19.71 31.72 -22.96
CA ALA A 411 -20.25 30.39 -23.23
C ALA A 411 -19.24 29.28 -22.86
N ILE A 412 -17.96 29.48 -23.18
CA ILE A 412 -16.88 28.57 -22.76
C ILE A 412 -16.77 28.56 -21.23
N GLY A 413 -16.77 29.73 -20.58
CA GLY A 413 -16.71 29.84 -19.13
C GLY A 413 -17.88 29.14 -18.41
N PHE A 414 -19.09 29.23 -18.95
CA PHE A 414 -20.27 28.52 -18.46
C PHE A 414 -20.08 27.00 -18.52
N LEU A 415 -19.67 26.48 -19.67
CA LEU A 415 -19.47 25.05 -19.87
C LEU A 415 -18.33 24.51 -18.98
N LEU A 416 -17.24 25.28 -18.82
CA LEU A 416 -16.16 24.94 -17.89
C LEU A 416 -16.63 24.95 -16.43
N GLY A 417 -17.49 25.90 -16.04
CA GLY A 417 -18.05 25.98 -14.69
C GLY A 417 -18.94 24.79 -14.32
N GLU A 418 -19.79 24.32 -15.25
CA GLU A 418 -20.62 23.12 -15.06
C GLU A 418 -19.78 21.83 -14.90
N MET A 419 -18.57 21.82 -15.46
CA MET A 419 -17.65 20.70 -15.37
C MET A 419 -16.62 20.84 -14.24
N ASP A 420 -16.65 21.92 -13.46
CA ASP A 420 -15.66 22.18 -12.43
C ASP A 420 -16.08 21.60 -11.07
N TYR A 421 -15.30 20.65 -10.56
CA TYR A 421 -15.49 20.07 -9.22
C TYR A 421 -14.53 20.65 -8.17
N GLU A 422 -13.58 21.51 -8.54
CA GLU A 422 -12.62 22.13 -7.63
C GLU A 422 -13.28 23.21 -6.77
N THR A 423 -14.10 24.06 -7.41
CA THR A 423 -14.78 25.21 -6.76
C THR A 423 -15.97 24.81 -5.89
N ASN A 424 -16.54 23.62 -6.13
CA ASN A 424 -17.68 23.07 -5.39
C ASN A 424 -17.29 22.30 -4.12
N MET A 425 -16.00 22.30 -3.76
CA MET A 425 -15.49 21.76 -2.51
C MET A 425 -15.86 22.67 -1.33
N GLU A 426 -17.15 22.82 -1.03
CA GLU A 426 -17.56 23.45 0.22
C GLU A 426 -17.09 22.58 1.38
N ILE A 427 -16.06 23.10 2.06
CA ILE A 427 -15.55 22.68 3.37
C ILE A 427 -16.71 22.23 4.24
N GLU A 428 -16.57 21.03 4.82
CA GLU A 428 -17.37 20.45 5.90
C GLU A 428 -17.94 21.51 6.85
N LYS A 429 -19.06 22.13 6.50
CA LYS A 429 -19.85 22.88 7.46
C LYS A 429 -20.55 21.84 8.29
N THR A 430 -20.08 21.69 9.52
CA THR A 430 -20.74 20.96 10.60
C THR A 430 -22.19 21.44 10.71
N VAL A 431 -23.14 20.69 10.14
CA VAL A 431 -24.57 20.96 10.26
C VAL A 431 -25.16 20.09 11.37
N ASP A 432 -25.83 20.75 12.31
CA ASP A 432 -26.34 20.20 13.57
C ASP A 432 -27.36 19.06 13.41
N LEU A 433 -27.34 18.18 14.42
CA LEU A 433 -27.84 16.81 14.49
C LEU A 433 -29.37 16.71 14.69
N THR A 434 -30.08 15.87 13.91
CA THR A 434 -31.03 14.81 14.38
C THR A 434 -31.93 14.23 13.26
N GLN A 435 -31.76 12.94 12.90
CA GLN A 435 -32.68 12.16 12.04
C GLN A 435 -32.96 10.74 12.62
N PRO A 436 -34.09 10.09 12.24
CA PRO A 436 -34.47 8.76 12.73
C PRO A 436 -33.69 7.59 12.08
N LEU A 437 -33.44 6.53 12.87
CA LEU A 437 -32.51 5.43 12.59
C LEU A 437 -32.86 4.50 11.40
N ASN A 438 -34.13 4.39 10.99
CA ASN A 438 -34.56 3.36 10.02
C ASN A 438 -34.20 3.68 8.57
N VAL A 439 -34.20 4.96 8.16
CA VAL A 439 -33.79 5.39 6.81
C VAL A 439 -32.26 5.25 6.65
N ARG A 440 -31.51 5.47 7.75
CA ARG A 440 -30.05 5.35 7.82
C ARG A 440 -29.56 3.91 7.56
N MET A 441 -30.29 2.90 8.02
CA MET A 441 -29.93 1.49 7.80
C MET A 441 -30.18 1.02 6.36
N ASN A 442 -31.15 1.62 5.64
CA ASN A 442 -31.50 1.20 4.29
C ASN A 442 -30.56 1.78 3.22
N LEU A 443 -30.12 3.04 3.37
CA LEU A 443 -29.17 3.65 2.42
C LEU A 443 -27.75 3.12 2.59
N SER A 444 -27.30 2.87 3.82
CA SER A 444 -26.01 2.22 4.06
C SER A 444 -26.00 0.76 3.57
N ALA A 445 -27.13 0.05 3.65
CA ALA A 445 -27.29 -1.27 3.05
C ALA A 445 -27.36 -1.22 1.52
N LEU A 446 -28.01 -0.21 0.92
CA LEU A 446 -28.10 -0.05 -0.53
C LEU A 446 -26.71 0.21 -1.15
N TYR A 447 -25.98 1.19 -0.62
CA TYR A 447 -24.64 1.55 -1.12
C TYR A 447 -23.53 0.64 -0.57
N GLY A 448 -23.84 -0.25 0.38
CA GLY A 448 -22.98 -1.38 0.74
C GLY A 448 -23.15 -2.60 -0.18
N SER A 449 -24.03 -2.53 -1.17
CA SER A 449 -24.14 -3.55 -2.22
C SER A 449 -23.11 -3.32 -3.31
N VAL A 450 -22.42 -4.39 -3.71
CA VAL A 450 -21.46 -4.40 -4.83
C VAL A 450 -22.07 -3.84 -6.12
N THR A 451 -23.35 -4.14 -6.38
CA THR A 451 -24.05 -3.61 -7.56
C THR A 451 -24.23 -2.10 -7.52
N ALA A 452 -24.53 -1.54 -6.35
CA ALA A 452 -24.71 -0.09 -6.22
C ALA A 452 -23.37 0.64 -6.37
N SER A 453 -22.30 0.12 -5.75
CA SER A 453 -20.94 0.62 -5.94
C SER A 453 -20.57 0.61 -7.42
N SER A 454 -20.76 -0.52 -8.11
CA SER A 454 -20.42 -0.62 -9.53
C SER A 454 -21.24 0.34 -10.40
N VAL A 455 -22.54 0.52 -10.13
CA VAL A 455 -23.36 1.49 -10.87
C VAL A 455 -22.86 2.93 -10.68
N VAL A 456 -22.49 3.33 -9.47
CA VAL A 456 -21.96 4.67 -9.18
C VAL A 456 -20.59 4.88 -9.84
N CYS A 457 -19.68 3.92 -9.70
CA CYS A 457 -18.33 4.02 -10.28
C CYS A 457 -18.37 3.99 -11.81
N GLN A 458 -19.26 3.21 -12.41
CA GLN A 458 -19.49 3.22 -13.86
C GLN A 458 -20.11 4.53 -14.33
N ALA A 459 -20.98 5.17 -13.54
CA ALA A 459 -21.49 6.50 -13.85
C ALA A 459 -20.36 7.55 -13.82
N VAL A 460 -19.47 7.51 -12.83
CA VAL A 460 -18.27 8.37 -12.78
C VAL A 460 -17.34 8.13 -13.97
N CYS A 461 -17.10 6.87 -14.34
CA CYS A 461 -16.31 6.53 -15.51
C CYS A 461 -16.87 7.18 -16.78
N LYS A 462 -18.18 7.09 -17.00
CA LYS A 462 -18.86 7.72 -18.16
C LYS A 462 -18.77 9.24 -18.14
N ILE A 463 -19.09 9.85 -17.00
CA ILE A 463 -18.99 11.30 -16.80
C ILE A 463 -17.58 11.77 -17.16
N SER A 464 -16.55 11.11 -16.62
CA SER A 464 -15.15 11.46 -16.90
C SER A 464 -14.77 11.25 -18.38
N ALA A 465 -15.24 10.19 -19.02
CA ALA A 465 -14.95 9.92 -20.44
C ALA A 465 -15.60 10.95 -21.36
N THR A 466 -16.89 11.27 -21.16
CA THR A 466 -17.58 12.28 -21.96
C THR A 466 -16.99 13.67 -21.75
N ARG A 467 -16.68 14.04 -20.50
CA ARG A 467 -16.08 15.36 -20.22
C ARG A 467 -14.65 15.48 -20.71
N PHE A 468 -13.88 14.39 -20.75
CA PHE A 468 -12.58 14.35 -21.42
C PHE A 468 -12.71 14.72 -22.91
N LEU A 469 -13.67 14.13 -23.63
CA LEU A 469 -13.94 14.46 -25.05
C LEU A 469 -14.35 15.92 -25.21
N ILE A 470 -15.27 16.41 -24.37
CA ILE A 470 -15.68 17.82 -24.38
C ILE A 470 -14.46 18.75 -24.19
N CYS A 471 -13.56 18.44 -23.24
CA CYS A 471 -12.37 19.24 -22.99
C CYS A 471 -11.37 19.20 -24.17
N ARG A 472 -11.19 18.02 -24.80
CA ARG A 472 -10.35 17.86 -26.00
C ARG A 472 -10.84 18.76 -27.13
N ASP A 473 -12.12 18.63 -27.46
CA ASP A 473 -12.73 19.38 -28.57
C ASP A 473 -12.74 20.88 -28.27
N LEU A 474 -12.94 21.23 -27.00
CA LEU A 474 -12.93 22.62 -26.54
C LEU A 474 -11.52 23.24 -26.62
N LEU A 475 -10.46 22.51 -26.29
CA LEU A 475 -9.09 22.98 -26.48
C LEU A 475 -8.77 23.23 -27.96
N ILE A 476 -9.18 22.31 -28.84
CA ILE A 476 -8.99 22.47 -30.30
C ILE A 476 -9.75 23.72 -30.78
N LEU A 477 -11.00 23.91 -30.34
CA LEU A 477 -11.80 25.08 -30.67
C LEU A 477 -11.17 26.38 -30.13
N GLN A 478 -10.63 26.38 -28.91
CA GLN A 478 -9.95 27.55 -28.33
C GLN A 478 -8.70 27.94 -29.13
N HIS A 479 -7.90 26.98 -29.61
CA HIS A 479 -6.77 27.25 -30.50
C HIS A 479 -7.24 27.78 -31.86
N LEU A 480 -8.36 27.27 -32.38
CA LEU A 480 -8.98 27.80 -33.60
C LEU A 480 -9.43 29.25 -33.40
N LEU A 481 -10.06 29.58 -32.27
CA LEU A 481 -10.47 30.95 -31.95
C LEU A 481 -9.29 31.92 -31.92
N ILE A 482 -8.15 31.50 -31.36
CA ILE A 482 -6.91 32.31 -31.34
C ILE A 482 -6.37 32.52 -32.76
N ARG A 483 -6.38 31.47 -33.61
CA ARG A 483 -5.94 31.55 -35.01
C ARG A 483 -6.81 32.49 -35.84
N LEU A 484 -8.12 32.48 -35.61
CA LEU A 484 -9.09 33.31 -36.34
C LEU A 484 -8.98 34.80 -35.95
N GLY A 485 -8.60 35.10 -34.70
CA GLY A 485 -8.21 36.44 -34.26
C GLY A 485 -9.17 37.55 -34.71
N ASP A 486 -8.60 38.65 -35.24
CA ASP A 486 -9.32 39.86 -35.69
C ASP A 486 -10.38 39.59 -36.79
N MET A 487 -10.32 38.47 -37.51
CA MET A 487 -11.32 38.12 -38.54
C MET A 487 -12.68 37.75 -37.94
N ALA A 488 -12.75 37.42 -36.65
CA ALA A 488 -13.96 36.98 -35.95
C ALA A 488 -14.61 38.04 -35.04
N PHE A 489 -14.20 39.31 -35.11
CA PHE A 489 -14.68 40.40 -34.23
C PHE A 489 -14.48 40.16 -32.72
N ILE A 490 -13.65 39.19 -32.33
CA ILE A 490 -13.31 38.92 -30.93
C ILE A 490 -12.35 40.01 -30.46
N GLY A 491 -12.70 40.73 -29.39
CA GLY A 491 -11.86 41.81 -28.89
C GLY A 491 -10.48 41.30 -28.42
N VAL A 492 -9.42 42.10 -28.60
CA VAL A 492 -8.05 41.74 -28.17
C VAL A 492 -7.99 41.29 -26.70
N GLY A 493 -8.81 41.88 -25.83
CA GLY A 493 -8.92 41.48 -24.41
C GLY A 493 -9.54 40.10 -24.20
N GLN A 494 -10.50 39.69 -25.03
CA GLN A 494 -11.11 38.36 -24.98
C GLN A 494 -10.14 37.29 -25.49
N LEU A 495 -9.38 37.56 -26.55
CA LEU A 495 -8.33 36.66 -27.04
C LEU A 495 -7.24 36.44 -25.99
N LEU A 496 -6.82 37.51 -25.30
CA LEU A 496 -5.83 37.42 -24.23
C LEU A 496 -6.33 36.57 -23.06
N HIS A 497 -7.59 36.76 -22.66
CA HIS A 497 -8.21 35.96 -21.60
C HIS A 497 -8.35 34.49 -22.00
N THR A 498 -8.71 34.18 -23.26
CA THR A 498 -8.70 32.81 -23.76
C THR A 498 -7.31 32.18 -23.67
N GLN A 499 -6.28 32.91 -24.07
CA GLN A 499 -4.90 32.41 -24.08
C GLN A 499 -4.32 32.24 -22.67
N GLN A 500 -4.59 33.16 -21.74
CA GLN A 500 -3.96 33.18 -20.42
C GLN A 500 -4.74 32.41 -19.34
N GLU A 501 -6.07 32.35 -19.44
CA GLU A 501 -6.92 31.74 -18.39
C GLU A 501 -7.68 30.51 -18.90
N LEU A 502 -8.39 30.60 -20.03
CA LEU A 502 -9.26 29.50 -20.47
C LEU A 502 -8.51 28.26 -20.96
N ILE A 503 -7.46 28.43 -21.78
CA ILE A 503 -6.68 27.30 -22.30
C ILE A 503 -6.01 26.51 -21.17
N PRO A 504 -5.24 27.13 -20.25
CA PRO A 504 -4.64 26.40 -19.13
C PRO A 504 -5.68 25.72 -18.24
N ARG A 505 -6.82 26.38 -17.98
CA ARG A 505 -7.92 25.79 -17.20
C ARG A 505 -8.52 24.55 -17.89
N THR A 506 -8.72 24.61 -19.20
CA THR A 506 -9.27 23.49 -19.99
C THR A 506 -8.25 22.34 -20.06
N ALA A 507 -6.95 22.63 -20.19
CA ALA A 507 -5.87 21.66 -20.16
C ALA A 507 -5.75 20.92 -18.81
N GLN A 508 -5.82 21.67 -17.70
CA GLN A 508 -5.83 21.08 -16.35
C GLN A 508 -7.07 20.20 -16.14
N MET A 509 -8.23 20.62 -16.63
CA MET A 509 -9.46 19.84 -16.53
C MET A 509 -9.43 18.59 -17.40
N LEU A 510 -8.90 18.67 -18.62
CA LEU A 510 -8.66 17.51 -19.48
C LEU A 510 -7.76 16.48 -18.78
N SER A 511 -6.65 16.94 -18.19
CA SER A 511 -5.72 16.08 -17.45
C SER A 511 -6.37 15.45 -16.21
N SER A 512 -7.22 16.21 -15.51
CA SER A 512 -7.99 15.73 -14.35
C SER A 512 -8.99 14.64 -14.73
N TYR A 513 -9.74 14.84 -15.82
CA TYR A 513 -10.70 13.84 -16.31
C TYR A 513 -10.01 12.60 -16.89
N TYR A 514 -8.87 12.76 -17.56
CA TYR A 514 -8.04 11.63 -17.99
C TYR A 514 -7.63 10.77 -16.80
N MET A 515 -7.19 11.39 -15.72
CA MET A 515 -6.75 10.70 -14.50
C MET A 515 -7.90 9.97 -13.77
N ILE A 516 -9.09 10.58 -13.69
CA ILE A 516 -10.29 9.94 -13.14
C ILE A 516 -10.74 8.77 -14.03
N ARG A 517 -10.69 8.94 -15.36
CA ARG A 517 -10.98 7.88 -16.34
C ARG A 517 -9.99 6.72 -16.18
N TRP A 518 -8.69 7.01 -16.10
CA TRP A 518 -7.64 6.02 -15.82
C TRP A 518 -7.95 5.25 -14.54
N GLY A 519 -8.25 5.94 -13.43
CA GLY A 519 -8.55 5.28 -12.15
C GLY A 519 -9.83 4.42 -12.20
N SER A 520 -10.80 4.81 -13.03
CA SER A 520 -12.04 4.07 -13.25
C SER A 520 -11.86 2.84 -14.15
N GLN A 521 -10.81 2.81 -14.98
CA GLN A 521 -10.47 1.68 -15.86
C GLN A 521 -9.38 0.79 -15.27
N CYS A 522 -8.54 1.33 -14.38
CA CYS A 522 -7.43 0.63 -13.75
C CYS A 522 -7.94 -0.41 -12.74
N LEU A 523 -7.52 -1.65 -12.94
CA LEU A 523 -7.90 -2.79 -12.10
C LEU A 523 -7.09 -2.80 -10.79
N ALA A 524 -7.76 -3.08 -9.67
CA ALA A 524 -7.09 -3.31 -8.40
C ALA A 524 -6.39 -4.68 -8.41
N SER A 525 -5.15 -4.71 -7.90
CA SER A 525 -4.34 -5.91 -7.76
C SER A 525 -4.84 -6.78 -6.60
N ALA A 526 -4.77 -8.10 -6.75
CA ALA A 526 -4.98 -9.03 -5.64
C ALA A 526 -3.79 -8.99 -4.67
N VAL A 527 -4.03 -8.61 -3.41
CA VAL A 527 -2.98 -8.45 -2.40
C VAL A 527 -2.97 -9.65 -1.44
N PRO A 528 -1.82 -10.34 -1.27
CA PRO A 528 -1.64 -11.38 -0.27
C PRO A 528 -1.80 -10.86 1.17
N VAL A 529 -2.37 -11.68 2.05
CA VAL A 529 -2.65 -11.30 3.45
C VAL A 529 -1.38 -10.88 4.19
N ASP A 530 -0.25 -11.54 3.94
CA ASP A 530 1.03 -11.24 4.58
C ASP A 530 1.51 -9.80 4.28
N MET A 531 1.34 -9.35 3.04
CA MET A 531 1.71 -7.98 2.64
C MET A 531 0.80 -6.96 3.33
N LEU A 532 -0.50 -7.25 3.42
CA LEU A 532 -1.45 -6.40 4.12
C LEU A 532 -1.11 -6.28 5.61
N GLU A 533 -0.73 -7.38 6.27
CA GLU A 533 -0.32 -7.36 7.67
C GLU A 533 0.96 -6.54 7.88
N SER A 534 1.95 -6.67 6.97
CA SER A 534 3.17 -5.85 7.02
C SER A 534 2.89 -4.35 6.81
N ASN A 535 1.99 -4.02 5.88
CA ASN A 535 1.58 -2.63 5.64
C ASN A 535 0.84 -2.04 6.85
N LEU A 536 -0.03 -2.83 7.50
CA LEU A 536 -0.70 -2.40 8.74
C LEU A 536 0.30 -2.13 9.86
N GLN A 537 1.38 -2.90 9.97
CA GLN A 537 2.47 -2.60 10.90
C GLN A 537 3.11 -1.26 10.56
N HIS A 538 3.49 -1.03 9.30
CA HIS A 538 4.08 0.24 8.85
C HIS A 538 3.15 1.44 9.11
N LEU A 539 1.86 1.33 8.76
CA LEU A 539 0.87 2.37 8.99
C LEU A 539 0.60 2.62 10.48
N SER A 540 0.67 1.59 11.32
CA SER A 540 0.54 1.74 12.78
C SER A 540 1.74 2.48 13.39
N VAL A 541 2.95 2.23 12.89
CA VAL A 541 4.17 2.98 13.27
C VAL A 541 4.05 4.44 12.87
N LEU A 542 3.33 4.71 11.78
CA LEU A 542 3.02 6.04 11.29
C LEU A 542 1.79 6.69 11.96
N GLU A 543 1.08 5.97 12.85
CA GLU A 543 -0.23 6.32 13.44
C GLU A 543 -1.29 6.76 12.40
N LEU A 544 -1.18 6.27 11.16
CA LEU A 544 -2.16 6.49 10.10
C LEU A 544 -3.31 5.47 10.14
N SER A 545 -3.31 4.55 11.11
CA SER A 545 -4.35 3.56 11.27
C SER A 545 -5.53 4.13 12.07
N ASP A 546 -6.61 4.49 11.39
CA ASP A 546 -7.90 4.69 12.07
C ASP A 546 -8.32 3.37 12.72
N SER A 547 -8.58 3.42 14.02
CA SER A 547 -9.04 2.27 14.80
C SER A 547 -10.28 1.63 14.15
N GLN A 548 -10.14 0.37 13.75
CA GLN A 548 -11.21 -0.54 13.30
C GLN A 548 -11.82 -0.27 11.91
N GLY A 549 -11.01 -0.31 10.85
CA GLY A 549 -11.49 -0.66 9.51
C GLY A 549 -11.80 -2.15 9.41
N GLN A 550 -13.08 -2.51 9.27
CA GLN A 550 -13.53 -3.88 9.08
C GLN A 550 -12.85 -4.49 7.85
N ARG A 551 -12.10 -5.59 8.04
CA ARG A 551 -11.36 -6.29 6.99
C ARG A 551 -12.32 -6.77 5.91
N HIS A 552 -12.40 -6.05 4.79
CA HIS A 552 -13.18 -6.49 3.65
C HIS A 552 -12.39 -7.58 2.94
N LYS A 553 -12.91 -8.81 2.95
CA LYS A 553 -12.52 -9.82 1.95
C LYS A 553 -12.82 -9.19 0.60
N CYS A 554 -11.82 -9.04 -0.29
CA CYS A 554 -12.07 -8.73 -1.69
C CYS A 554 -13.24 -9.57 -2.17
N THR A 555 -14.35 -8.91 -2.48
CA THR A 555 -15.51 -9.58 -3.07
C THR A 555 -15.11 -10.07 -4.45
N SER A 556 -15.63 -11.23 -4.85
CA SER A 556 -15.26 -12.00 -6.03
C SER A 556 -15.69 -11.35 -7.35
N GLY A 557 -15.18 -10.15 -7.68
CA GLY A 557 -15.43 -9.42 -8.92
C GLY A 557 -14.22 -8.59 -9.34
N ILE A 558 -14.19 -8.15 -10.61
CA ILE A 558 -13.30 -7.05 -11.01
C ILE A 558 -13.66 -5.87 -10.12
N GLN A 559 -12.67 -5.37 -9.38
CA GLN A 559 -12.77 -4.12 -8.68
C GLN A 559 -11.79 -3.16 -9.32
N THR A 560 -12.28 -2.04 -9.81
CA THR A 560 -11.40 -0.94 -10.23
C THR A 560 -10.86 -0.24 -8.99
N VAL A 561 -9.78 0.51 -9.17
CA VAL A 561 -9.22 1.32 -8.10
C VAL A 561 -10.26 2.31 -7.53
N VAL A 562 -11.10 2.88 -8.40
CA VAL A 562 -12.20 3.78 -7.98
C VAL A 562 -13.30 3.05 -7.21
N GLU A 563 -13.64 1.81 -7.57
CA GLU A 563 -14.59 0.99 -6.80
C GLU A 563 -14.04 0.66 -5.40
N LEU A 564 -12.74 0.35 -5.32
CA LEU A 564 -12.04 0.14 -4.05
C LEU A 564 -12.06 1.41 -3.18
N PHE A 565 -11.81 2.58 -3.78
CA PHE A 565 -11.90 3.87 -3.08
C PHE A 565 -13.32 4.18 -2.59
N PHE A 566 -14.33 3.91 -3.42
CA PHE A 566 -15.72 4.14 -3.06
C PHE A 566 -16.12 3.31 -1.83
N GLU A 567 -15.75 2.03 -1.80
CA GLU A 567 -16.07 1.12 -0.70
C GLU A 567 -15.35 1.47 0.62
N ASP A 568 -14.08 1.87 0.56
CA ASP A 568 -13.28 2.10 1.77
C ASP A 568 -13.49 3.50 2.37
N VAL A 569 -13.55 4.54 1.54
CA VAL A 569 -13.60 5.93 1.99
C VAL A 569 -15.01 6.50 1.85
N VAL A 570 -15.53 6.55 0.63
CA VAL A 570 -16.76 7.31 0.34
C VAL A 570 -17.97 6.69 1.02
N ARG A 571 -18.09 5.35 1.05
CA ARG A 571 -19.20 4.66 1.74
C ARG A 571 -19.33 5.07 3.20
N LYS A 572 -18.19 5.19 3.91
CA LYS A 572 -18.18 5.58 5.33
C LYS A 572 -18.67 7.02 5.49
N HIS A 573 -18.12 7.95 4.70
CA HIS A 573 -18.51 9.36 4.74
C HIS A 573 -19.97 9.58 4.29
N PHE A 574 -20.45 8.82 3.32
CA PHE A 574 -21.82 8.90 2.81
C PHE A 574 -22.86 8.49 3.87
N SER A 575 -22.54 7.48 4.68
CA SER A 575 -23.36 7.09 5.83
C SER A 575 -23.48 8.19 6.88
N HIS A 576 -22.46 9.06 6.99
CA HIS A 576 -22.45 10.24 7.86
C HIS A 576 -23.19 11.44 7.24
N LEU A 577 -23.04 11.73 5.94
CA LEU A 577 -23.69 12.85 5.26
C LEU A 577 -25.23 12.72 5.22
N PHE A 578 -25.75 11.53 4.88
CA PHE A 578 -27.21 11.29 4.88
C PHE A 578 -27.81 11.20 6.28
N SER A 579 -26.98 11.19 7.33
CA SER A 579 -27.47 11.31 8.70
C SER A 579 -27.82 12.76 9.09
N GLN A 580 -27.37 13.74 8.29
CA GLN A 580 -27.39 15.18 8.57
C GLN A 580 -28.37 16.00 7.70
N SER A 581 -28.78 15.48 6.52
CA SER A 581 -29.62 16.21 5.57
C SER A 581 -31.12 15.94 5.75
N GLU A 582 -31.80 16.72 6.60
CA GLU A 582 -33.19 17.23 6.49
C GLU A 582 -33.82 17.50 7.86
N ALA A 583 -33.64 18.72 8.37
CA ALA A 583 -34.52 19.30 9.39
C ALA A 583 -35.41 20.34 8.71
N GLY A 584 -36.51 19.90 8.07
CA GLY A 584 -37.57 20.85 7.70
C GLY A 584 -38.49 20.52 6.53
N GLN A 585 -38.22 19.51 5.70
CA GLN A 585 -39.11 19.21 4.58
C GLN A 585 -39.72 17.81 4.71
N THR A 586 -41.04 17.80 4.57
CA THR A 586 -41.92 16.63 4.44
C THR A 586 -41.30 15.52 3.61
N GLN A 587 -41.39 14.27 4.10
CA GLN A 587 -41.19 12.98 3.42
C GLN A 587 -41.17 13.06 1.88
N ALA A 588 -40.11 13.58 1.29
CA ALA A 588 -39.95 13.55 -0.15
C ALA A 588 -39.53 12.12 -0.50
N PRO A 589 -40.19 11.45 -1.46
CA PRO A 589 -39.77 10.12 -1.88
C PRO A 589 -38.32 10.21 -2.39
N LEU A 590 -37.45 9.33 -1.89
CA LEU A 590 -36.06 9.18 -2.33
C LEU A 590 -36.00 8.98 -3.85
N ASN A 591 -35.71 10.03 -4.62
CA ASN A 591 -35.61 9.92 -6.08
C ASN A 591 -34.22 9.41 -6.48
N TRP A 592 -34.17 8.22 -7.09
CA TRP A 592 -32.94 7.58 -7.53
C TRP A 592 -32.08 8.48 -8.42
N ALA A 593 -32.69 9.24 -9.34
CA ALA A 593 -31.97 10.14 -10.24
C ALA A 593 -31.23 11.26 -9.49
N GLN A 594 -31.87 11.87 -8.50
CA GLN A 594 -31.23 12.89 -7.68
C GLN A 594 -30.14 12.28 -6.81
N LEU A 595 -30.42 11.16 -6.15
CA LEU A 595 -29.46 10.48 -5.29
C LEU A 595 -28.20 10.08 -6.06
N ILE A 596 -28.33 9.41 -7.21
CA ILE A 596 -27.16 8.98 -7.98
C ILE A 596 -26.31 10.18 -8.41
N THR A 597 -26.94 11.27 -8.87
CA THR A 597 -26.25 12.51 -9.25
C THR A 597 -25.46 13.12 -8.08
N HIS A 598 -26.05 13.15 -6.88
CA HIS A 598 -25.36 13.67 -5.70
C HIS A 598 -24.18 12.77 -5.30
N VAL A 599 -24.36 11.44 -5.36
CA VAL A 599 -23.28 10.48 -5.03
C VAL A 599 -22.14 10.61 -6.03
N THR A 600 -22.44 10.66 -7.33
CA THR A 600 -21.42 10.75 -8.37
C THR A 600 -20.67 12.06 -8.30
N SER A 601 -21.36 13.19 -8.07
CA SER A 601 -20.71 14.50 -7.88
C SER A 601 -19.81 14.51 -6.64
N TYR A 602 -20.27 13.94 -5.52
CA TYR A 602 -19.45 13.82 -4.31
C TYR A 602 -18.22 12.93 -4.52
N LEU A 603 -18.38 11.79 -5.20
CA LEU A 603 -17.26 10.91 -5.55
C LEU A 603 -16.26 11.64 -6.48
N LEU A 604 -16.73 12.39 -7.47
CA LEU A 604 -15.89 13.18 -8.37
C LEU A 604 -15.08 14.27 -7.64
N GLN A 605 -15.68 14.95 -6.65
CA GLN A 605 -14.98 15.92 -5.80
C GLN A 605 -13.84 15.27 -4.99
N HIS A 606 -14.05 14.05 -4.49
CA HIS A 606 -13.03 13.30 -3.74
C HIS A 606 -11.94 12.68 -4.61
N LEU A 607 -12.29 12.33 -5.85
CA LEU A 607 -11.33 11.86 -6.86
C LEU A 607 -10.58 13.01 -7.54
N TRP A 608 -11.03 14.26 -7.35
CA TRP A 608 -10.43 15.41 -8.01
C TRP A 608 -8.95 15.54 -7.62
N PRO A 609 -8.00 15.61 -8.58
CA PRO A 609 -6.58 15.54 -8.26
C PRO A 609 -6.07 16.68 -7.37
N SER A 610 -6.63 17.89 -7.50
CA SER A 610 -6.30 19.06 -6.67
C SER A 610 -6.94 19.04 -5.27
N ASN A 611 -7.59 17.94 -4.86
CA ASN A 611 -8.27 17.87 -3.57
C ASN A 611 -7.26 17.89 -2.40
N PRO A 612 -7.34 18.85 -1.47
CA PRO A 612 -6.41 18.95 -0.32
C PRO A 612 -6.49 17.76 0.64
N GLY A 613 -7.62 17.04 0.69
CA GLY A 613 -7.82 15.89 1.58
C GLY A 613 -6.96 14.67 1.25
N PHE A 614 -6.43 14.58 0.01
CA PHE A 614 -5.48 13.54 -0.44
C PHE A 614 -5.92 12.08 -0.19
N HIS A 615 -7.23 11.84 -0.05
CA HIS A 615 -7.78 10.57 0.40
C HIS A 615 -7.62 9.43 -0.61
N PHE A 616 -7.59 9.72 -1.91
CA PHE A 616 -7.49 8.69 -2.94
C PHE A 616 -6.14 7.96 -2.90
N ALA A 617 -5.03 8.71 -2.89
CA ALA A 617 -3.69 8.15 -2.75
C ALA A 617 -3.50 7.45 -1.39
N GLU A 618 -4.05 8.01 -0.32
CA GLU A 618 -4.06 7.39 1.01
C GLU A 618 -4.79 6.04 1.02
N CYS A 619 -5.94 5.94 0.34
CA CYS A 619 -6.70 4.70 0.21
C CYS A 619 -5.92 3.62 -0.55
N LEU A 620 -5.24 3.98 -1.64
CA LEU A 620 -4.41 3.06 -2.40
C LEU A 620 -3.26 2.50 -1.56
N MET A 621 -2.62 3.36 -0.77
CA MET A 621 -1.57 2.96 0.16
C MET A 621 -2.10 1.99 1.23
N ARG A 622 -3.23 2.33 1.87
CA ARG A 622 -3.89 1.48 2.89
C ARG A 622 -4.20 0.09 2.35
N ASN A 623 -4.66 0.00 1.10
CA ASN A 623 -5.02 -1.25 0.43
C ASN A 623 -3.87 -1.91 -0.36
N CYS A 624 -2.61 -1.47 -0.15
CA CYS A 624 -1.40 -2.06 -0.74
C CYS A 624 -1.36 -2.05 -2.28
N GLN A 625 -2.01 -1.09 -2.93
CA GLN A 625 -2.04 -0.94 -4.38
C GLN A 625 -0.84 -0.10 -4.86
N TYR A 626 0.38 -0.57 -4.58
CA TYR A 626 1.60 0.22 -4.75
C TYR A 626 1.91 0.56 -6.22
N THR A 627 1.65 -0.37 -7.14
CA THR A 627 1.91 -0.15 -8.58
C THR A 627 0.95 0.89 -9.15
N GLN A 628 -0.34 0.76 -8.86
CA GLN A 628 -1.34 1.75 -9.25
C GLN A 628 -1.05 3.11 -8.60
N LEU A 629 -0.60 3.14 -7.34
CA LEU A 629 -0.24 4.38 -6.68
C LEU A 629 0.99 5.06 -7.32
N GLN A 630 1.99 4.29 -7.74
CA GLN A 630 3.14 4.83 -8.48
C GLN A 630 2.70 5.44 -9.82
N GLU A 631 1.85 4.74 -10.58
CA GLU A 631 1.30 5.25 -11.85
C GLU A 631 0.45 6.50 -11.63
N TYR A 632 -0.42 6.51 -10.61
CA TYR A 632 -1.22 7.67 -10.23
C TYR A 632 -0.35 8.91 -9.95
N ILE A 633 0.69 8.74 -9.13
CA ILE A 633 1.61 9.84 -8.77
C ILE A 633 2.40 10.29 -10.00
N HIS A 634 2.83 9.35 -10.85
CA HIS A 634 3.53 9.64 -12.09
C HIS A 634 2.68 10.48 -13.04
N LEU A 635 1.39 10.17 -13.21
CA LEU A 635 0.43 10.94 -14.00
C LEU A 635 0.12 12.32 -13.40
N LEU A 636 0.23 12.48 -12.08
CA LEU A 636 -0.17 13.71 -11.37
C LEU A 636 0.92 14.79 -11.31
N LEU A 637 2.14 14.40 -10.91
CA LEU A 637 3.24 15.33 -10.59
C LEU A 637 3.65 16.33 -11.69
N PRO A 638 3.54 16.03 -13.00
CA PRO A 638 4.02 16.96 -14.04
C PRO A 638 3.24 18.28 -14.11
N TRP A 639 1.96 18.29 -13.73
CA TRP A 639 1.07 19.43 -13.93
C TRP A 639 0.33 19.87 -12.65
N CYS A 640 0.09 18.98 -11.69
CA CYS A 640 -0.55 19.34 -10.42
C CYS A 640 0.49 19.76 -9.37
N GLN A 641 0.32 20.96 -8.82
CA GLN A 641 1.20 21.52 -7.78
C GLN A 641 0.65 21.34 -6.36
N VAL A 642 -0.52 20.70 -6.22
CA VAL A 642 -1.16 20.44 -4.93
C VAL A 642 -0.66 19.11 -4.37
N ASN A 643 -0.38 19.03 -3.07
CA ASN A 643 0.05 17.81 -2.38
C ASN A 643 1.37 17.19 -2.89
N LEU A 644 2.32 17.99 -3.35
CA LEU A 644 3.63 17.52 -3.85
C LEU A 644 4.42 16.76 -2.78
N GLY A 645 4.40 17.25 -1.54
CA GLY A 645 5.08 16.63 -0.42
C GLY A 645 4.44 15.29 -0.05
N SER A 646 3.12 15.25 0.00
CA SER A 646 2.34 14.05 0.30
C SER A 646 2.50 12.99 -0.79
N CYS A 647 2.51 13.40 -2.07
CA CYS A 647 2.86 12.51 -3.19
C CYS A 647 4.27 11.95 -3.06
N SER A 648 5.25 12.80 -2.75
CA SER A 648 6.64 12.37 -2.56
C SER A 648 6.77 11.38 -1.38
N PHE A 649 6.03 11.59 -0.29
CA PHE A 649 5.99 10.68 0.85
C PHE A 649 5.36 9.33 0.50
N MET A 650 4.23 9.32 -0.23
CA MET A 650 3.60 8.09 -0.69
C MET A 650 4.49 7.33 -1.67
N LEU A 651 5.12 8.04 -2.61
CA LEU A 651 6.06 7.45 -3.56
C LEU A 651 7.27 6.82 -2.84
N ALA A 652 7.77 7.49 -1.79
CA ALA A 652 8.84 6.96 -0.96
C ALA A 652 8.46 5.63 -0.30
N GLN A 653 7.24 5.53 0.25
CA GLN A 653 6.74 4.27 0.80
C GLN A 653 6.57 3.18 -0.27
N CYS A 654 6.08 3.52 -1.47
CA CYS A 654 6.05 2.57 -2.57
C CYS A 654 7.45 2.05 -2.89
N TYR A 655 8.47 2.92 -2.95
CA TYR A 655 9.86 2.53 -3.19
C TYR A 655 10.45 1.68 -2.07
N LEU A 656 10.05 1.90 -0.80
CA LEU A 656 10.45 1.02 0.30
C LEU A 656 9.94 -0.41 0.08
N VAL A 657 8.70 -0.56 -0.37
CA VAL A 657 8.08 -1.87 -0.61
C VAL A 657 8.64 -2.55 -1.87
N THR A 658 8.92 -1.79 -2.93
CA THR A 658 9.55 -2.34 -4.15
C THR A 658 11.04 -2.66 -4.00
N GLY A 659 11.67 -2.23 -2.90
CA GLY A 659 13.10 -2.45 -2.63
C GLY A 659 14.04 -1.40 -3.25
N GLU A 660 13.51 -0.30 -3.79
CA GLU A 660 14.28 0.81 -4.36
C GLU A 660 14.67 1.83 -3.27
N HIS A 661 15.46 1.37 -2.31
CA HIS A 661 15.82 2.07 -1.06
C HIS A 661 16.37 3.50 -1.23
N HIS A 662 17.25 3.74 -2.21
CA HIS A 662 17.84 5.08 -2.42
C HIS A 662 16.82 6.09 -2.93
N LYS A 663 15.94 5.69 -3.87
CA LYS A 663 14.87 6.57 -4.38
C LYS A 663 13.85 6.90 -3.30
N ALA A 664 13.62 5.96 -2.37
CA ALA A 664 12.77 6.21 -1.22
C ALA A 664 13.33 7.34 -0.34
N LEU A 665 14.63 7.32 -0.05
CA LEU A 665 15.28 8.35 0.76
C LEU A 665 15.22 9.73 0.12
N ASP A 666 15.50 9.81 -1.18
CA ASP A 666 15.37 11.06 -1.94
C ASP A 666 13.93 11.59 -1.84
N SER A 667 12.95 10.73 -2.06
CA SER A 667 11.53 11.10 -2.03
C SER A 667 11.07 11.54 -0.62
N PHE A 668 11.55 10.88 0.45
CA PHE A 668 11.30 11.31 1.83
C PHE A 668 11.91 12.69 2.14
N SER A 669 13.08 13.00 1.56
CA SER A 669 13.73 14.30 1.75
C SER A 669 12.99 15.44 1.05
N VAL A 670 12.45 15.20 -0.15
CA VAL A 670 11.58 16.16 -0.86
C VAL A 670 10.30 16.40 -0.07
N ALA A 671 9.66 15.34 0.44
CA ALA A 671 8.46 15.48 1.25
C ALA A 671 8.68 16.33 2.52
N ALA A 672 9.88 16.29 3.11
CA ALA A 672 10.20 17.06 4.31
C ALA A 672 10.12 18.59 4.10
N SER A 673 10.32 19.11 2.88
CA SER A 673 10.28 20.55 2.63
C SER A 673 8.87 21.14 2.71
N GLU A 674 7.86 20.35 2.37
CA GLU A 674 6.45 20.76 2.22
C GLU A 674 5.55 20.38 3.42
N VAL A 675 6.13 19.77 4.46
CA VAL A 675 5.45 19.35 5.70
C VAL A 675 4.54 20.42 6.32
N GLU A 676 4.94 21.70 6.26
CA GLU A 676 4.19 22.81 6.88
C GLU A 676 3.03 23.33 6.01
N ARG A 677 2.94 22.91 4.74
CA ARG A 677 1.98 23.45 3.77
C ARG A 677 0.80 22.52 3.52
N GLU A 678 0.91 21.24 3.85
CA GLU A 678 -0.03 20.21 3.43
C GLU A 678 -0.72 19.52 4.63
N GLU A 679 -2.04 19.44 4.60
CA GLU A 679 -2.85 18.92 5.71
C GLU A 679 -2.56 17.44 6.04
N PHE A 680 -2.29 16.62 5.01
CA PHE A 680 -1.97 15.20 5.20
C PHE A 680 -0.66 15.02 5.99
N LEU A 681 0.39 15.75 5.61
CA LEU A 681 1.68 15.70 6.32
C LEU A 681 1.56 16.30 7.72
N GLU A 682 0.75 17.34 7.91
CA GLU A 682 0.45 17.86 9.23
C GLU A 682 -0.23 16.79 10.11
N ARG A 683 -1.23 16.07 9.57
CA ARG A 683 -1.92 14.97 10.27
C ARG A 683 -0.95 13.86 10.69
N LEU A 684 0.03 13.52 9.84
CA LEU A 684 1.08 12.54 10.13
C LEU A 684 1.95 12.94 11.33
N ILE A 685 2.07 14.25 11.60
CA ILE A 685 2.97 14.82 12.62
C ILE A 685 2.24 15.17 13.91
N ARG A 686 0.90 15.16 13.96
CA ARG A 686 0.15 15.51 15.17
C ARG A 686 0.47 14.54 16.32
N VAL A 687 1.33 14.98 17.23
CA VAL A 687 1.64 14.33 18.50
C VAL A 687 0.83 15.01 19.60
N GLU A 688 0.24 14.21 20.50
CA GLU A 688 -0.52 14.68 21.67
C GLU A 688 0.33 15.39 22.75
N ASP A 689 1.64 15.59 22.56
CA ASP A 689 2.54 16.13 23.57
C ASP A 689 3.36 17.33 23.07
N GLY A 690 3.23 18.44 23.81
CA GLY A 690 3.83 19.73 23.52
C GLY A 690 5.30 19.85 23.92
N GLU A 691 6.21 19.55 23.00
CA GLU A 691 7.58 20.06 23.03
C GLU A 691 7.86 20.90 21.77
N GLY A 692 8.56 22.02 21.92
CA GLY A 692 8.81 23.04 20.88
C GLY A 692 9.79 22.63 19.77
N THR A 693 9.72 21.39 19.31
CA THR A 693 10.50 20.82 18.21
C THR A 693 9.91 21.21 16.85
N SER A 694 10.76 21.42 15.84
CA SER A 694 10.29 21.82 14.51
C SER A 694 9.44 20.72 13.86
N PRO A 695 8.40 21.05 13.07
CA PRO A 695 7.52 20.05 12.44
C PRO A 695 8.30 19.13 11.50
N ARG A 696 9.30 19.66 10.77
CA ARG A 696 10.22 18.87 9.95
C ARG A 696 11.01 17.83 10.75
N LEU A 697 11.46 18.17 11.96
CA LEU A 697 12.18 17.23 12.81
C LEU A 697 11.27 16.09 13.30
N HIS A 698 10.01 16.38 13.60
CA HIS A 698 9.02 15.35 13.93
C HIS A 698 8.79 14.41 12.75
N TYR A 699 8.64 14.95 11.54
CA TYR A 699 8.56 14.18 10.32
C TYR A 699 9.77 13.24 10.16
N TYR A 700 11.00 13.76 10.27
CA TYR A 700 12.20 12.92 10.20
C TYR A 700 12.22 11.84 11.28
N ASN A 701 11.85 12.17 12.52
CA ASN A 701 11.77 11.16 13.59
C ASN A 701 10.77 10.05 13.26
N ARG A 702 9.66 10.38 12.59
CA ARG A 702 8.63 9.42 12.17
C ARG A 702 9.12 8.51 11.05
N VAL A 703 9.72 9.09 10.00
CA VAL A 703 10.31 8.32 8.90
C VAL A 703 11.46 7.46 9.40
N LEU A 704 12.30 7.97 10.30
CA LEU A 704 13.38 7.17 10.87
C LEU A 704 12.84 5.95 11.63
N ARG A 705 11.73 6.08 12.38
CA ARG A 705 11.09 4.93 13.08
C ARG A 705 10.60 3.89 12.07
N LEU A 706 9.97 4.34 10.99
CA LEU A 706 9.57 3.47 9.88
C LEU A 706 10.78 2.70 9.31
N LEU A 707 11.89 3.37 9.03
CA LEU A 707 13.10 2.74 8.49
C LEU A 707 13.77 1.76 9.46
N GLU A 708 13.67 2.01 10.78
CA GLU A 708 14.12 1.07 11.81
C GLU A 708 13.29 -0.20 11.82
N ASP A 709 11.96 -0.08 11.73
CA ASP A 709 11.04 -1.22 11.73
C ASP A 709 11.19 -2.08 10.47
N VAL A 710 11.46 -1.46 9.31
CA VAL A 710 11.79 -2.17 8.06
C VAL A 710 13.18 -2.84 8.14
N GLY A 711 14.07 -2.35 9.01
CA GLY A 711 15.40 -2.93 9.22
C GLY A 711 16.45 -2.46 8.20
N LEU A 712 16.42 -1.20 7.77
CA LEU A 712 17.35 -0.61 6.80
C LEU A 712 18.34 0.37 7.45
N PRO A 713 19.42 -0.11 8.08
CA PRO A 713 20.31 0.73 8.91
C PRO A 713 21.07 1.81 8.12
N GLU A 714 21.40 1.58 6.85
CA GLU A 714 22.13 2.54 6.02
C GLU A 714 21.30 3.81 5.75
N LEU A 715 20.03 3.64 5.35
CA LEU A 715 19.11 4.76 5.14
C LEU A 715 18.82 5.51 6.44
N VAL A 716 18.73 4.81 7.57
CA VAL A 716 18.56 5.44 8.89
C VAL A 716 19.73 6.37 9.20
N ILE A 717 20.95 5.96 8.88
CA ILE A 717 22.15 6.79 9.09
C ILE A 717 22.08 8.04 8.20
N GLU A 718 21.86 7.88 6.89
CA GLU A 718 21.79 9.00 5.95
C GLU A 718 20.70 9.99 6.33
N LEU A 719 19.48 9.52 6.57
CA LEU A 719 18.35 10.38 6.96
C LEU A 719 18.59 11.04 8.33
N ALA A 720 19.21 10.35 9.29
CA ALA A 720 19.54 10.94 10.59
C ALA A 720 20.62 12.02 10.47
N THR A 721 21.59 11.87 9.54
CA THR A 721 22.57 12.92 9.27
C THR A 721 21.94 14.17 8.66
N LEU A 722 20.94 14.01 7.78
CA LEU A 722 20.13 15.11 7.26
C LEU A 722 19.31 15.76 8.38
N ALA A 723 18.66 14.99 9.25
CA ALA A 723 17.86 15.51 10.35
C ALA A 723 18.68 16.32 11.38
N ILE A 724 19.99 16.10 11.49
CA ILE A 724 20.87 16.88 12.40
C ILE A 724 20.98 18.35 11.96
N SER A 725 20.95 18.65 10.66
CA SER A 725 21.01 20.04 10.18
C SER A 725 19.76 20.82 10.60
N GLU A 726 18.60 20.18 10.55
CA GLU A 726 17.31 20.72 10.96
C GLU A 726 17.20 20.87 12.50
N ALA A 727 17.88 20.00 13.25
CA ALA A 727 17.91 20.03 14.71
C ALA A 727 18.89 21.08 15.30
N SER A 728 19.35 22.06 14.53
CA SER A 728 20.39 23.04 14.95
C SER A 728 20.07 23.78 16.27
N GLY A 729 18.79 23.93 16.63
CA GLY A 729 18.33 24.60 17.85
C GLY A 729 18.13 23.73 19.09
N ASP A 730 18.08 22.40 18.98
CA ASP A 730 17.82 21.49 20.12
C ASP A 730 18.93 20.44 20.32
N TRP A 731 19.75 20.66 21.35
CA TRP A 731 20.84 19.76 21.71
C TRP A 731 20.36 18.36 22.13
N ARG A 732 19.13 18.23 22.67
CA ARG A 732 18.59 16.92 23.11
C ARG A 732 18.25 16.05 21.92
N SER A 733 17.60 16.63 20.91
CA SER A 733 17.32 15.97 19.64
C SER A 733 18.61 15.63 18.88
N GLN A 734 19.59 16.55 18.83
CA GLN A 734 20.91 16.24 18.25
C GLN A 734 21.59 15.07 18.96
N ALA A 735 21.55 15.02 20.30
CA ALA A 735 22.10 13.92 21.07
C ALA A 735 21.37 12.59 20.76
N ALA A 736 20.04 12.62 20.59
CA ALA A 736 19.23 11.45 20.25
C ALA A 736 19.58 10.91 18.85
N LEU A 737 19.61 11.78 17.84
CA LEU A 737 19.95 11.42 16.46
C LEU A 737 21.38 10.87 16.35
N ARG A 738 22.37 11.53 16.99
CA ARG A 738 23.76 11.02 17.01
C ARG A 738 23.90 9.69 17.73
N THR A 739 23.11 9.46 18.79
CA THR A 739 23.05 8.15 19.48
C THR A 739 22.48 7.07 18.56
N ARG A 740 21.49 7.40 17.74
CA ARG A 740 20.90 6.50 16.74
C ARG A 740 21.91 6.12 15.65
N ILE A 741 22.58 7.11 15.07
CA ILE A 741 23.67 6.92 14.09
C ILE A 741 24.76 6.00 14.66
N PHE A 742 25.19 6.25 15.91
CA PHE A 742 26.18 5.40 16.59
C PHE A 742 25.73 3.93 16.67
N LYS A 743 24.48 3.68 17.10
CA LYS A 743 23.95 2.31 17.25
C LYS A 743 23.94 1.57 15.91
N HIS A 744 23.43 2.19 14.84
CA HIS A 744 23.36 1.53 13.53
C HIS A 744 24.73 1.29 12.90
N HIS A 745 25.69 2.22 13.01
CA HIS A 745 27.07 1.96 12.56
C HIS A 745 27.71 0.81 13.36
N LEU A 746 27.44 0.73 14.66
CA LEU A 746 27.94 -0.34 15.50
C LEU A 746 27.31 -1.68 15.10
N ASP A 747 26.00 -1.72 14.85
CA ASP A 747 25.30 -2.92 14.42
C ASP A 747 25.84 -3.43 13.08
N MET A 748 26.08 -2.53 12.11
CA MET A 748 26.70 -2.83 10.80
C MET A 748 28.20 -3.22 10.88
N GLY A 749 28.87 -2.92 12.00
CA GLY A 749 30.30 -3.22 12.18
C GLY A 749 31.25 -2.16 11.59
N HIS A 750 30.75 -0.97 11.28
CA HIS A 750 31.55 0.18 10.85
C HIS A 750 32.20 0.87 12.06
N ASN A 751 33.17 0.19 12.68
CA ASN A 751 33.75 0.59 13.98
C ASN A 751 34.33 2.01 13.99
N ASN A 752 35.02 2.43 12.92
CA ASN A 752 35.61 3.77 12.83
C ASN A 752 34.52 4.86 12.79
N GLN A 753 33.50 4.67 11.95
CA GLN A 753 32.38 5.61 11.82
C GLN A 753 31.55 5.67 13.11
N ALA A 754 31.33 4.53 13.78
CA ALA A 754 30.69 4.49 15.08
C ALA A 754 31.49 5.28 16.13
N TYR A 755 32.81 5.12 16.17
CA TYR A 755 33.66 5.89 17.07
C TYR A 755 33.59 7.40 16.76
N ASP A 756 33.64 7.79 15.48
CA ASP A 756 33.51 9.19 15.08
C ASP A 756 32.17 9.78 15.51
N ALA A 757 31.06 9.07 15.30
CA ALA A 757 29.73 9.49 15.74
C ALA A 757 29.65 9.65 17.27
N LEU A 758 30.30 8.76 18.04
CA LEU A 758 30.36 8.83 19.50
C LEU A 758 31.07 10.09 20.00
N THR A 759 32.17 10.49 19.34
CA THR A 759 32.91 11.71 19.74
C THR A 759 32.11 12.98 19.50
N GLN A 760 31.15 12.95 18.59
CA GLN A 760 30.30 14.07 18.26
C GLN A 760 29.07 14.20 19.18
N ILE A 761 28.78 13.26 20.09
CA ILE A 761 27.60 13.36 20.97
C ILE A 761 27.79 14.52 21.98
N PRO A 762 26.87 15.52 22.04
CA PRO A 762 27.01 16.67 22.94
C PRO A 762 26.71 16.33 24.41
N ASP A 763 25.92 15.29 24.67
CA ASP A 763 25.55 14.84 26.01
C ASP A 763 26.56 13.82 26.57
N THR A 764 27.27 14.21 27.63
CA THR A 764 28.26 13.36 28.31
C THR A 764 27.67 12.06 28.87
N SER A 765 26.41 12.06 29.33
CA SER A 765 25.79 10.87 29.91
C SER A 765 25.54 9.79 28.86
N ARG A 766 24.87 10.17 27.76
CA ARG A 766 24.64 9.31 26.60
C ARG A 766 25.94 8.88 25.93
N GLN A 767 26.94 9.77 25.87
CA GLN A 767 28.25 9.42 25.33
C GLN A 767 28.93 8.28 26.11
N LEU A 768 28.84 8.29 27.45
CA LEU A 768 29.38 7.21 28.29
C LEU A 768 28.62 5.90 28.13
N ASP A 769 27.30 5.94 27.96
CA ASP A 769 26.50 4.75 27.70
C ASP A 769 26.80 4.13 26.34
N CYS A 770 26.90 4.96 25.29
CA CYS A 770 27.36 4.54 23.97
C CYS A 770 28.78 3.96 24.04
N LEU A 771 29.70 4.56 24.81
CA LEU A 771 31.05 4.06 24.99
C LEU A 771 31.07 2.68 25.64
N ARG A 772 30.25 2.47 26.68
CA ARG A 772 30.08 1.15 27.29
C ARG A 772 29.65 0.15 26.24
N GLN A 773 28.60 0.46 25.47
CA GLN A 773 28.06 -0.40 24.42
C GLN A 773 29.13 -0.74 23.35
N LEU A 774 29.90 0.25 22.88
CA LEU A 774 31.01 0.05 21.93
C LEU A 774 32.02 -0.98 22.48
N VAL A 775 32.49 -0.79 23.71
CA VAL A 775 33.47 -1.68 24.33
C VAL A 775 32.90 -3.09 24.49
N VAL A 776 31.62 -3.22 24.85
CA VAL A 776 30.94 -4.53 24.95
C VAL A 776 30.99 -5.26 23.62
N ILE A 777 30.45 -4.63 22.58
CA ILE A 777 30.18 -5.25 21.29
C ILE A 777 31.49 -5.58 20.58
N LEU A 778 32.50 -4.70 20.64
CA LEU A 778 33.82 -4.99 20.07
C LEU A 778 34.52 -6.15 20.76
N CYS A 779 34.34 -6.30 22.08
CA CYS A 779 34.89 -7.44 22.82
C CYS A 779 34.17 -8.75 22.47
N GLU A 780 32.84 -8.73 22.36
CA GLU A 780 32.03 -9.89 21.96
C GLU A 780 32.34 -10.34 20.51
N ARG A 781 32.53 -9.38 19.60
CA ARG A 781 32.92 -9.63 18.20
C ARG A 781 34.40 -9.97 18.01
N CYS A 782 35.21 -9.99 19.09
CA CYS A 782 36.65 -10.21 19.05
C CYS A 782 37.46 -9.22 18.16
N GLN A 783 36.93 -8.02 17.91
CA GLN A 783 37.60 -6.95 17.13
C GLN A 783 38.51 -6.11 18.04
N LEU A 784 39.49 -6.77 18.66
CA LEU A 784 40.32 -6.21 19.71
C LEU A 784 41.34 -5.16 19.23
N ARG A 785 41.70 -5.21 17.94
CA ARG A 785 42.68 -4.31 17.33
C ARG A 785 42.16 -2.88 17.30
N ASP A 786 40.95 -2.69 16.77
CA ASP A 786 40.31 -1.38 16.66
C ASP A 786 40.15 -0.73 18.04
N LEU A 787 39.75 -1.53 19.05
CA LEU A 787 39.62 -1.08 20.43
C LEU A 787 40.92 -0.50 20.99
N VAL A 788 42.09 -1.01 20.59
CA VAL A 788 43.40 -0.53 21.05
C VAL A 788 43.87 0.68 20.24
N GLU A 789 43.63 0.67 18.93
CA GLU A 789 44.09 1.71 18.00
C GLU A 789 43.31 3.04 18.15
N PHE A 790 42.04 3.01 18.59
CA PHE A 790 41.25 4.23 18.77
C PHE A 790 41.88 5.25 19.73
N PRO A 791 41.81 6.57 19.43
CA PRO A 791 42.47 7.61 20.22
C PRO A 791 41.81 7.87 21.58
N TYR A 792 40.49 7.66 21.74
CA TYR A 792 39.69 7.96 22.96
C TYR A 792 40.00 9.32 23.57
N ILE A 793 39.81 10.40 22.80
CA ILE A 793 40.01 11.78 23.24
C ILE A 793 39.08 12.05 24.43
N ASN A 794 39.63 12.44 25.59
CA ASN A 794 38.92 12.70 26.85
C ASN A 794 38.11 11.52 27.45
N LEU A 795 38.11 10.34 26.83
CA LEU A 795 37.37 9.15 27.28
C LEU A 795 38.28 8.02 27.77
N HIS A 796 39.60 8.23 27.78
CA HIS A 796 40.58 7.19 28.11
C HIS A 796 40.35 6.54 29.49
N ASN A 797 40.12 7.34 30.53
CA ASN A 797 39.94 6.82 31.89
C ASN A 797 38.66 5.98 32.00
N GLU A 798 37.61 6.35 31.27
CA GLU A 798 36.32 5.66 31.25
C GLU A 798 36.44 4.32 30.55
N VAL A 799 37.12 4.26 29.39
CA VAL A 799 37.39 2.97 28.69
C VAL A 799 38.18 2.02 29.59
N VAL A 800 39.23 2.53 30.25
CA VAL A 800 40.03 1.74 31.19
C VAL A 800 39.15 1.24 32.34
N GLY A 801 38.32 2.11 32.93
CA GLY A 801 37.38 1.73 33.99
C GLY A 801 36.37 0.66 33.56
N ILE A 802 35.84 0.74 32.33
CA ILE A 802 34.91 -0.24 31.78
C ILE A 802 35.61 -1.59 31.56
N ILE A 803 36.79 -1.61 30.95
CA ILE A 803 37.54 -2.85 30.71
C ILE A 803 38.01 -3.46 32.04
N GLU A 804 38.48 -2.65 32.99
CA GLU A 804 38.89 -3.11 34.32
C GLU A 804 37.73 -3.73 35.11
N SER A 805 36.57 -3.05 35.15
CA SER A 805 35.39 -3.55 35.86
C SER A 805 34.91 -4.88 35.28
N ARG A 806 34.94 -5.03 33.94
CA ARG A 806 34.62 -6.28 33.25
C ARG A 806 35.67 -7.36 33.46
N ALA A 807 36.95 -7.02 33.37
CA ALA A 807 38.04 -7.93 33.63
C ALA A 807 37.92 -8.55 35.02
N ARG A 808 37.57 -7.75 36.04
CA ARG A 808 37.33 -8.19 37.42
C ARG A 808 36.05 -9.00 37.63
N ALA A 809 35.02 -8.80 36.79
CA ALA A 809 33.72 -9.45 36.94
C ALA A 809 33.59 -10.79 36.18
N VAL A 810 34.28 -10.94 35.04
CA VAL A 810 34.18 -12.12 34.16
C VAL A 810 35.16 -13.22 34.59
N ASP A 811 34.80 -14.48 34.31
CA ASP A 811 35.66 -15.64 34.55
C ASP A 811 36.90 -15.63 33.64
N LEU A 812 38.08 -15.79 34.24
CA LEU A 812 39.41 -15.64 33.64
C LEU A 812 39.67 -16.58 32.46
N MET A 813 38.96 -17.71 32.40
CA MET A 813 39.16 -18.73 31.37
C MET A 813 38.27 -18.55 30.13
N THR A 814 37.27 -17.65 30.19
CA THR A 814 36.30 -17.45 29.11
C THR A 814 36.69 -16.31 28.16
N HIS A 815 37.11 -15.16 28.70
CA HIS A 815 37.44 -13.96 27.93
C HIS A 815 38.76 -13.34 28.41
N ASN A 816 39.63 -12.94 27.47
CA ASN A 816 40.99 -12.46 27.76
C ASN A 816 41.05 -10.93 28.02
N TYR A 817 40.16 -10.37 28.85
CA TYR A 817 40.11 -8.92 29.12
C TYR A 817 41.40 -8.35 29.73
N TYR A 818 42.11 -9.11 30.58
CA TYR A 818 43.40 -8.68 31.14
C TYR A 818 44.51 -8.60 30.09
N GLU A 819 44.52 -9.52 29.12
CA GLU A 819 45.48 -9.52 28.01
C GLU A 819 45.21 -8.35 27.06
N LEU A 820 43.92 -8.03 26.83
CA LEU A 820 43.49 -6.84 26.10
C LEU A 820 43.90 -5.54 26.81
N LEU A 821 43.65 -5.43 28.12
CA LEU A 821 44.01 -4.26 28.91
C LEU A 821 45.53 -4.03 28.95
N TYR A 822 46.30 -5.12 28.99
CA TYR A 822 47.74 -5.07 28.83
C TYR A 822 48.16 -4.55 27.45
N ALA A 823 47.63 -5.11 26.37
CA ALA A 823 47.90 -4.65 25.01
C ALA A 823 47.56 -3.16 24.83
N PHE A 824 46.43 -2.73 25.41
CA PHE A 824 45.97 -1.35 25.42
C PHE A 824 46.97 -0.38 26.08
N HIS A 825 47.51 -0.74 27.24
CA HIS A 825 48.50 0.07 27.93
C HIS A 825 49.88 0.04 27.26
N ILE A 826 50.28 -1.08 26.68
CA ILE A 826 51.54 -1.20 25.92
C ILE A 826 51.52 -0.31 24.67
N TYR A 827 50.44 -0.34 23.90
CA TYR A 827 50.30 0.49 22.69
C TYR A 827 50.45 1.98 23.00
N ARG A 828 49.89 2.42 24.14
CA ARG A 828 49.97 3.82 24.61
C ARG A 828 51.24 4.13 25.42
N GLN A 829 52.22 3.23 25.43
CA GLN A 829 53.50 3.34 26.17
C GLN A 829 53.36 3.56 27.69
N ASN A 830 52.22 3.17 28.26
CA ASN A 830 51.94 3.24 29.70
C ASN A 830 52.40 1.96 30.40
N TYR A 831 53.72 1.68 30.37
CA TYR A 831 54.31 0.43 30.88
C TYR A 831 54.01 0.17 32.36
N ARG A 832 53.86 1.23 33.18
CA ARG A 832 53.59 1.09 34.62
C ARG A 832 52.21 0.49 34.88
N LYS A 833 51.19 1.01 34.18
CA LYS A 833 49.81 0.49 34.27
C LYS A 833 49.71 -0.90 33.64
N ALA A 834 50.40 -1.13 32.51
CA ALA A 834 50.49 -2.46 31.89
C ALA A 834 51.03 -3.52 32.86
N GLY A 835 52.11 -3.20 33.57
CA GLY A 835 52.69 -4.08 34.60
C GLY A 835 51.72 -4.33 35.77
N THR A 836 51.05 -3.28 36.26
CA THR A 836 50.05 -3.39 37.34
C THR A 836 48.91 -4.34 36.98
N VAL A 837 48.37 -4.23 35.76
CA VAL A 837 47.27 -5.07 35.27
C VAL A 837 47.70 -6.52 35.15
N MET A 838 48.90 -6.79 34.62
CA MET A 838 49.42 -8.17 34.51
C MET A 838 49.75 -8.79 35.86
N PHE A 839 50.18 -7.98 36.83
CA PHE A 839 50.36 -8.44 38.20
C PHE A 839 49.01 -8.81 38.85
N GLU A 840 47.99 -7.96 38.69
CA GLU A 840 46.62 -8.25 39.17
C GLU A 840 46.06 -9.54 38.54
N TYR A 841 46.24 -9.71 37.23
CA TYR A 841 45.86 -10.92 36.50
C TYR A 841 46.54 -12.17 37.05
N GLY A 842 47.86 -12.11 37.28
CA GLY A 842 48.63 -13.20 37.88
C GLY A 842 48.18 -13.56 39.29
N MET A 843 47.89 -12.56 40.13
CA MET A 843 47.36 -12.82 41.47
C MET A 843 46.00 -13.52 41.43
N ARG A 844 45.10 -13.05 40.55
CA ARG A 844 43.75 -13.59 40.44
C ARG A 844 43.75 -15.01 39.86
N LEU A 845 44.58 -15.27 38.85
CA LEU A 845 44.82 -16.63 38.31
C LEU A 845 45.30 -17.59 39.40
N GLY A 846 46.22 -17.17 40.26
CA GLY A 846 46.71 -17.99 41.38
C GLY A 846 45.62 -18.34 42.40
N ARG A 847 44.63 -17.45 42.59
CA ARG A 847 43.52 -17.67 43.52
C ARG A 847 42.42 -18.55 42.94
N GLU A 848 41.98 -18.23 41.71
CA GLU A 848 40.77 -18.80 41.08
C GLU A 848 41.07 -20.01 40.19
N VAL A 849 42.19 -20.02 39.45
CA VAL A 849 42.48 -21.04 38.41
C VAL A 849 43.74 -21.83 38.75
N ARG A 850 43.60 -22.81 39.63
CA ARG A 850 44.70 -23.70 40.09
C ARG A 850 44.92 -24.91 39.19
N THR A 851 44.88 -24.69 37.88
CA THR A 851 45.17 -25.73 36.87
C THR A 851 46.58 -25.54 36.31
N LEU A 852 47.14 -26.57 35.66
CA LEU A 852 48.44 -26.46 34.99
C LEU A 852 48.48 -25.30 33.99
N ARG A 853 47.38 -25.10 33.24
CA ARG A 853 47.23 -23.98 32.29
C ARG A 853 47.12 -22.62 33.00
N GLY A 854 46.42 -22.55 34.13
CA GLY A 854 46.31 -21.34 34.96
C GLY A 854 47.67 -20.92 35.55
N LEU A 855 48.43 -21.88 36.09
CA LEU A 855 49.80 -21.65 36.59
C LEU A 855 50.75 -21.19 35.47
N GLN A 856 50.62 -21.76 34.25
CA GLN A 856 51.41 -21.31 33.11
C GLN A 856 51.09 -19.86 32.72
N LYS A 857 49.79 -19.49 32.67
CA LYS A 857 49.38 -18.11 32.44
C LYS A 857 49.84 -17.18 33.57
N GLN A 858 49.82 -17.63 34.82
CA GLN A 858 50.30 -16.87 35.97
C GLN A 858 51.79 -16.53 35.84
N VAL A 859 52.65 -17.51 35.53
CA VAL A 859 54.08 -17.27 35.31
C VAL A 859 54.32 -16.28 34.16
N ASN A 860 53.61 -16.45 33.05
CA ASN A 860 53.71 -15.55 31.91
C ASN A 860 53.27 -14.11 32.26
N SER A 861 52.23 -13.95 33.08
CA SER A 861 51.74 -12.63 33.50
C SER A 861 52.73 -11.90 34.40
N TYR A 862 53.36 -12.59 35.37
CA TYR A 862 54.41 -11.98 36.20
C TYR A 862 55.67 -11.64 35.40
N LEU A 863 56.05 -12.49 34.43
CA LEU A 863 57.15 -12.20 33.51
C LEU A 863 56.86 -10.96 32.65
N ALA A 864 55.64 -10.83 32.11
CA ALA A 864 55.22 -9.65 31.38
C ALA A 864 55.25 -8.39 32.26
N CYS A 865 54.82 -8.49 33.52
CA CYS A 865 54.90 -7.41 34.50
C CYS A 865 56.35 -6.97 34.76
N LEU A 866 57.26 -7.90 35.04
CA LEU A 866 58.68 -7.62 35.27
C LEU A 866 59.31 -6.94 34.04
N ASN A 867 59.01 -7.44 32.85
CA ASN A 867 59.50 -6.84 31.61
C ASN A 867 58.99 -5.40 31.45
N CYS A 868 57.72 -5.12 31.75
CA CYS A 868 57.18 -3.75 31.70
C CYS A 868 57.87 -2.80 32.67
N LEU A 869 58.12 -3.23 33.90
CA LEU A 869 58.79 -2.37 34.90
C LEU A 869 60.26 -2.12 34.59
N ARG A 870 60.94 -3.09 33.97
CA ARG A 870 62.33 -2.93 33.51
C ARG A 870 62.48 -1.95 32.35
N LEU A 871 61.41 -1.69 31.59
CA LEU A 871 61.38 -0.65 30.55
C LEU A 871 61.22 0.76 31.11
N ILE A 872 60.88 0.90 32.39
CA ILE A 872 60.69 2.19 33.08
C ILE A 872 61.97 2.54 33.82
N ARG A 873 62.21 3.83 34.04
CA ARG A 873 63.29 4.29 34.93
C ARG A 873 63.12 3.67 36.33
N PRO A 874 64.21 3.24 36.98
CA PRO A 874 64.16 2.51 38.25
C PRO A 874 63.43 3.28 39.37
N GLU A 875 63.46 4.62 39.34
CA GLU A 875 62.78 5.50 40.30
C GLU A 875 61.23 5.36 40.29
N TYR A 876 60.65 4.91 39.17
CA TYR A 876 59.20 4.79 38.99
C TYR A 876 58.74 3.33 38.83
N ALA A 877 59.63 2.36 39.04
CA ALA A 877 59.42 0.93 38.81
C ALA A 877 58.79 0.23 40.03
N TRP A 878 57.58 0.68 40.41
CA TRP A 878 56.82 0.13 41.55
C TRP A 878 55.33 0.01 41.23
N ILE A 879 54.68 -0.97 41.87
CA ILE A 879 53.25 -1.29 41.74
C ILE A 879 52.56 -1.18 43.10
N VAL A 880 51.29 -0.76 43.10
CA VAL A 880 50.44 -0.72 44.30
C VAL A 880 49.67 -2.02 44.44
N GLN A 881 49.81 -2.70 45.58
CA GLN A 881 49.00 -3.86 45.94
C GLN A 881 47.99 -3.47 47.04
N PRO A 882 46.68 -3.71 46.84
CA PRO A 882 45.71 -3.71 47.93
C PRO A 882 45.95 -4.97 48.78
N VAL A 883 46.12 -4.81 50.09
CA VAL A 883 46.44 -5.90 51.04
C VAL A 883 45.41 -7.05 50.93
N PRO A 884 45.85 -8.33 50.93
CA PRO A 884 44.96 -9.48 50.94
C PRO A 884 44.08 -9.47 52.20
N GLY A 885 42.82 -9.03 52.05
CA GLY A 885 41.86 -8.87 53.14
C GLY A 885 41.00 -7.62 53.05
N ALA A 886 41.36 -6.64 52.21
CA ALA A 886 40.50 -5.50 51.91
C ALA A 886 39.31 -5.95 51.05
N VAL A 887 38.12 -5.99 51.64
CA VAL A 887 36.86 -6.17 50.91
C VAL A 887 36.68 -4.96 50.00
N TYR A 888 36.82 -5.17 48.69
CA TYR A 888 36.41 -4.18 47.69
C TYR A 888 34.87 -4.16 47.71
N GLU A 889 34.25 -3.24 48.45
CA GLU A 889 32.82 -3.01 48.32
C GLU A 889 32.53 -2.41 46.95
N ARG A 890 31.63 -3.06 46.21
CA ARG A 890 31.11 -2.53 44.93
C ARG A 890 30.49 -1.15 45.22
N PRO A 891 30.75 -0.12 44.40
CA PRO A 891 29.89 1.07 44.38
C PRO A 891 28.44 0.62 44.13
N GLY A 892 27.55 0.81 45.11
CA GLY A 892 26.13 0.41 45.03
C GLY A 892 25.74 -0.86 45.78
N SER A 893 26.65 -1.55 46.48
CA SER A 893 26.24 -2.60 47.42
C SER A 893 25.60 -2.01 48.68
N SER A 894 24.40 -2.48 49.04
CA SER A 894 23.67 -1.99 50.23
C SER A 894 24.50 -2.21 51.50
N PRO A 895 24.59 -1.22 52.41
CA PRO A 895 25.37 -1.36 53.63
C PRO A 895 24.88 -2.56 54.44
N LYS A 896 25.79 -3.48 54.78
CA LYS A 896 25.44 -4.59 55.70
C LYS A 896 25.10 -4.01 57.06
N ARG A 897 23.82 -4.10 57.44
CA ARG A 897 23.32 -3.75 58.77
C ARG A 897 23.52 -4.94 59.72
N ASN A 898 23.85 -4.64 60.97
CA ASN A 898 23.84 -5.65 62.02
C ASN A 898 22.39 -6.02 62.38
N HIS A 899 22.20 -7.07 63.19
CA HIS A 899 20.87 -7.55 63.63
C HIS A 899 19.99 -6.45 64.27
N ASP A 900 20.61 -5.37 64.78
CA ASP A 900 19.92 -4.23 65.41
C ASP A 900 19.72 -3.02 64.47
N GLY A 901 19.97 -3.15 63.17
CA GLY A 901 19.61 -2.14 62.16
C GLY A 901 20.57 -0.94 62.03
N GLU A 902 21.62 -0.83 62.86
CA GLU A 902 22.66 0.20 62.72
C GLU A 902 23.68 -0.15 61.61
N SER A 903 24.08 0.86 60.86
CA SER A 903 25.12 0.78 59.83
C SER A 903 26.48 0.52 60.50
N SER A 904 27.06 -0.67 60.29
CA SER A 904 28.40 -0.95 60.79
C SER A 904 29.41 -0.01 60.10
N ALA A 905 30.17 0.75 60.89
CA ALA A 905 31.26 1.57 60.36
C ALA A 905 32.36 0.67 59.77
N VAL A 906 32.69 0.89 58.49
CA VAL A 906 33.78 0.17 57.80
C VAL A 906 35.11 0.53 58.46
N PRO A 907 35.97 -0.44 58.85
CA PRO A 907 37.33 -0.14 59.29
C PRO A 907 38.12 0.40 58.09
N ARG A 908 38.44 1.69 58.10
CA ARG A 908 39.39 2.30 57.16
C ARG A 908 40.81 1.92 57.57
N SER A 909 41.30 0.79 57.08
CA SER A 909 42.73 0.52 56.99
C SER A 909 43.10 0.18 55.55
N ASN A 910 43.03 1.18 54.67
CA ASN A 910 43.74 1.10 53.39
C ASN A 910 45.23 1.33 53.66
N GLN A 911 45.91 0.36 54.27
CA GLN A 911 47.36 0.29 54.13
C GLN A 911 47.63 -0.15 52.70
N ILE A 912 48.35 0.71 51.98
CA ILE A 912 48.70 0.53 50.57
C ILE A 912 50.13 -0.02 50.57
N ASP A 913 50.32 -1.27 50.15
CA ASP A 913 51.65 -1.88 50.04
C ASP A 913 52.25 -1.54 48.66
N ILE A 914 53.47 -1.00 48.68
CA ILE A 914 54.24 -0.66 47.46
C ILE A 914 55.19 -1.82 47.19
N LEU A 915 55.01 -2.50 46.06
CA LEU A 915 55.89 -3.58 45.62
C LEU A 915 56.97 -3.01 44.69
N GLU A 916 58.22 -3.22 45.08
CA GLU A 916 59.39 -2.93 44.25
C GLU A 916 59.77 -4.13 43.38
N LEU A 917 60.67 -3.91 42.42
CA LEU A 917 61.08 -4.92 41.44
C LEU A 917 61.60 -6.21 42.09
N GLN A 918 62.30 -6.11 43.23
CA GLN A 918 62.82 -7.27 43.97
C GLN A 918 61.70 -8.14 44.56
N ASP A 919 60.58 -7.53 44.98
CA ASP A 919 59.47 -8.28 45.56
C ASP A 919 58.64 -8.98 44.47
N LEU A 920 58.52 -8.34 43.30
CA LEU A 920 57.91 -8.97 42.12
C LEU A 920 58.75 -10.13 41.56
N GLU A 921 60.08 -10.05 41.66
CA GLU A 921 60.97 -11.16 41.30
C GLU A 921 60.77 -12.36 42.23
N LYS A 922 60.54 -12.15 43.53
CA LYS A 922 60.21 -13.23 44.48
C LYS A 922 58.88 -13.91 44.11
N GLU A 923 57.84 -13.14 43.81
CA GLU A 923 56.53 -13.67 43.39
C GLU A 923 56.62 -14.45 42.07
N TYR A 924 57.41 -13.96 41.11
CA TYR A 924 57.68 -14.68 39.87
C TYR A 924 58.38 -16.02 40.11
N VAL A 925 59.43 -16.05 40.93
CA VAL A 925 60.15 -17.30 41.28
C VAL A 925 59.23 -18.28 41.99
N LEU A 926 58.36 -17.80 42.88
CA LEU A 926 57.36 -18.63 43.55
C LEU A 926 56.36 -19.22 42.54
N ALA A 927 55.83 -18.43 41.62
CA ALA A 927 54.94 -18.95 40.57
C ALA A 927 55.65 -19.95 39.64
N GLN A 928 56.91 -19.68 39.29
CA GLN A 928 57.72 -20.56 38.44
C GLN A 928 57.95 -21.92 39.11
N THR A 929 58.25 -21.94 40.41
CA THR A 929 58.42 -23.18 41.19
C THR A 929 57.11 -23.96 41.36
N ARG A 930 55.97 -23.27 41.49
CA ARG A 930 54.64 -23.91 41.43
C ARG A 930 54.39 -24.61 40.09
N LEU A 931 54.76 -23.94 38.98
CA LEU A 931 54.61 -24.50 37.63
C LEU A 931 55.56 -25.70 37.38
N THR A 932 56.81 -25.65 37.83
CA THR A 932 57.75 -26.78 37.66
C THR A 932 57.26 -28.02 38.39
N LEU A 933 56.77 -27.87 39.62
CA LEU A 933 56.15 -28.96 40.38
C LEU A 933 54.91 -29.52 39.66
N ALA A 934 54.02 -28.65 39.20
CA ALA A 934 52.81 -29.05 38.48
C ALA A 934 53.11 -29.75 37.13
N LYS A 935 54.18 -29.35 36.42
CA LYS A 935 54.64 -30.04 35.20
C LYS A 935 55.22 -31.42 35.47
N HIS A 936 55.95 -31.57 36.57
CA HIS A 936 56.51 -32.86 36.98
C HIS A 936 55.40 -33.83 37.41
N ASN A 937 54.38 -33.35 38.13
CA ASN A 937 53.24 -34.15 38.57
C ASN A 937 51.91 -33.37 38.38
N PRO A 938 51.14 -33.63 37.30
CA PRO A 938 49.93 -32.88 36.97
C PRO A 938 48.85 -32.87 38.07
N SER A 939 48.76 -33.94 38.87
CA SER A 939 47.82 -34.07 39.99
C SER A 939 48.12 -33.11 41.15
N THR A 940 49.32 -32.55 41.21
CA THR A 940 49.75 -31.63 42.28
C THR A 940 49.40 -30.17 42.00
N ALA A 941 48.88 -29.83 40.82
CA ALA A 941 48.63 -28.44 40.40
C ALA A 941 47.74 -27.64 41.37
N ALA A 942 46.69 -28.26 41.91
CA ALA A 942 45.78 -27.61 42.86
C ALA A 942 46.46 -27.27 44.20
N VAL A 943 47.32 -28.18 44.69
CA VAL A 943 48.05 -28.04 45.95
C VAL A 943 49.21 -27.06 45.79
N ALA A 944 49.95 -27.15 44.69
CA ALA A 944 51.03 -26.22 44.35
C ALA A 944 50.52 -24.78 44.25
N GLY A 945 49.35 -24.56 43.62
CA GLY A 945 48.76 -23.24 43.47
C GLY A 945 48.43 -22.52 44.78
N SER A 946 48.11 -23.23 45.87
CA SER A 946 47.79 -22.64 47.17
C SER A 946 48.96 -22.56 48.16
N SER A 947 50.08 -23.20 47.85
CA SER A 947 51.17 -23.38 48.82
C SER A 947 52.03 -22.12 48.96
N GLY A 948 52.34 -21.73 50.21
CA GLY A 948 53.30 -20.67 50.52
C GLY A 948 54.75 -21.08 50.19
N ALA A 949 55.71 -20.16 50.29
CA ALA A 949 57.12 -20.46 49.96
C ALA A 949 57.70 -21.62 50.79
N GLU A 950 57.40 -21.69 52.09
CA GLU A 950 57.88 -22.76 52.98
C GLU A 950 57.24 -24.12 52.67
N GLU A 951 55.94 -24.14 52.40
CA GLU A 951 55.21 -25.36 52.02
C GLU A 951 55.67 -25.87 50.65
N MET A 952 55.96 -24.95 49.71
CA MET A 952 56.52 -25.30 48.40
C MET A 952 57.89 -25.96 48.52
N VAL A 953 58.76 -25.53 49.44
CA VAL A 953 60.04 -26.21 49.69
C VAL A 953 59.81 -27.66 50.12
N ALA A 954 58.86 -27.92 51.03
CA ALA A 954 58.52 -29.28 51.45
C ALA A 954 57.96 -30.15 50.31
N LEU A 955 57.11 -29.58 49.46
CA LEU A 955 56.54 -30.27 48.29
C LEU A 955 57.60 -30.58 47.22
N LEU A 956 58.53 -29.66 46.95
CA LEU A 956 59.64 -29.86 46.02
C LEU A 956 60.60 -30.95 46.51
N VAL A 957 60.91 -30.96 47.81
CA VAL A 957 61.71 -32.02 48.45
C VAL A 957 61.02 -33.38 48.32
N LYS A 958 59.70 -33.44 48.51
CA LYS A 958 58.92 -34.67 48.33
C LYS A 958 58.88 -35.13 46.87
N ALA A 959 58.85 -34.20 45.91
CA ALA A 959 58.88 -34.48 44.48
C ALA A 959 60.28 -34.79 43.93
N GLY A 960 61.35 -34.54 44.70
CA GLY A 960 62.73 -34.78 44.28
C GLY A 960 63.37 -33.67 43.44
N LEU A 961 62.78 -32.46 43.42
CA LEU A 961 63.26 -31.29 42.67
C LEU A 961 64.11 -30.36 43.56
N PHE A 962 65.26 -30.84 44.00
CA PHE A 962 66.11 -30.18 45.00
C PHE A 962 66.75 -28.88 44.50
N ASP A 963 67.16 -28.78 43.24
CA ASP A 963 67.79 -27.55 42.72
C ASP A 963 66.79 -26.37 42.72
N THR A 964 65.55 -26.64 42.33
CA THR A 964 64.48 -25.64 42.39
C THR A 964 64.13 -25.27 43.83
N ALA A 965 64.24 -26.21 44.78
CA ALA A 965 64.05 -25.95 46.21
C ALA A 965 65.18 -25.09 46.79
N ILE A 966 66.44 -25.33 46.41
CA ILE A 966 67.60 -24.51 46.80
C ILE A 966 67.43 -23.08 46.28
N SER A 967 67.05 -22.93 45.01
CA SER A 967 66.79 -21.61 44.40
C SER A 967 65.68 -20.86 45.14
N LEU A 968 64.58 -21.53 45.51
CA LEU A 968 63.49 -20.94 46.29
C LEU A 968 63.93 -20.55 47.72
N CYS A 969 64.73 -21.39 48.39
CA CYS A 969 65.28 -21.07 49.69
C CYS A 969 66.21 -19.85 49.65
N GLN A 970 67.01 -19.70 48.60
CA GLN A 970 67.90 -18.55 48.41
C GLN A 970 67.13 -17.24 48.17
N THR A 971 66.05 -17.28 47.38
CA THR A 971 65.26 -16.08 47.08
C THR A 971 64.40 -15.61 48.26
N PHE A 972 63.82 -16.53 49.03
CA PHE A 972 63.01 -16.20 50.22
C PHE A 972 63.80 -16.20 51.55
N LYS A 973 65.11 -16.47 51.51
CA LYS A 973 65.99 -16.61 52.69
C LYS A 973 65.50 -17.66 53.70
N ILE A 974 64.98 -18.78 53.20
CA ILE A 974 64.52 -19.92 54.01
C ILE A 974 65.71 -20.86 54.29
N GLY A 975 65.75 -21.50 55.46
CA GLY A 975 66.82 -22.43 55.84
C GLY A 975 66.90 -23.68 54.95
N LEU A 976 68.10 -24.03 54.47
CA LEU A 976 68.35 -25.15 53.55
C LEU A 976 68.30 -26.56 54.19
N LYS A 977 68.10 -26.64 55.53
CA LYS A 977 68.25 -27.88 56.30
C LYS A 977 67.34 -29.01 55.79
N SER A 978 66.07 -28.72 55.56
CA SER A 978 65.07 -29.68 55.07
C SER A 978 65.38 -30.19 53.66
N VAL A 979 66.03 -29.36 52.82
CA VAL A 979 66.41 -29.71 51.45
C VAL A 979 67.58 -30.69 51.45
N PHE A 980 68.62 -30.44 52.27
CA PHE A 980 69.77 -31.35 52.39
C PHE A 980 69.39 -32.68 53.04
N GLU A 981 68.53 -32.68 54.05
CA GLU A 981 68.00 -33.91 54.66
C GLU A 981 67.22 -34.76 53.64
N GLY A 982 66.35 -34.12 52.85
CA GLY A 982 65.61 -34.79 51.78
C GLY A 982 66.51 -35.33 50.65
N LEU A 983 67.52 -34.55 50.25
CA LEU A 983 68.47 -34.94 49.19
C LEU A 983 69.32 -36.14 49.63
N ALA A 984 69.86 -36.10 50.86
CA ALA A 984 70.58 -37.24 51.44
C ALA A 984 69.70 -38.49 51.49
N CYS A 985 68.44 -38.35 51.92
CA CYS A 985 67.49 -39.47 51.96
C CYS A 985 67.19 -40.07 50.57
N LYS A 986 67.00 -39.24 49.54
CA LYS A 986 66.74 -39.72 48.16
C LYS A 986 67.98 -40.39 47.56
N CYS A 987 69.19 -39.84 47.77
CA CYS A 987 70.45 -40.46 47.35
C CYS A 987 70.65 -41.87 47.95
N ILE A 988 70.37 -42.02 49.26
CA ILE A 988 70.45 -43.32 49.94
C ILE A 988 69.45 -44.32 49.34
N ARG A 989 68.21 -43.89 49.05
CA ARG A 989 67.19 -44.74 48.43
C ARG A 989 67.56 -45.19 47.02
N LEU A 990 68.12 -44.31 46.19
CA LEU A 990 68.57 -44.64 44.83
C LEU A 990 69.78 -45.59 44.83
N GLN A 991 70.67 -45.48 45.83
CA GLN A 991 71.81 -46.38 45.99
C GLN A 991 71.39 -47.81 46.42
N GLN A 992 70.27 -47.94 47.16
CA GLN A 992 69.76 -49.22 47.65
C GLN A 992 68.79 -49.92 46.68
N GLY A 993 68.30 -49.24 45.64
CA GLY A 993 67.39 -49.81 44.64
C GLY A 993 68.12 -50.56 43.52
N GLY A 994 67.53 -51.66 43.02
CA GLY A 994 68.08 -52.45 41.91
C GLY A 994 68.08 -51.70 40.56
N GLU A 995 68.23 -52.41 39.43
CA GLU A 995 68.38 -51.83 38.08
C GLU A 995 67.31 -50.79 37.70
N ALA A 996 66.05 -50.98 38.13
CA ALA A 996 64.97 -50.01 37.88
C ALA A 996 65.20 -48.64 38.58
N ALA A 997 65.87 -48.61 39.73
CA ALA A 997 66.18 -47.38 40.45
C ALA A 997 67.37 -46.63 39.83
N GLN A 998 68.26 -47.33 39.11
CA GLN A 998 69.32 -46.67 38.33
C GLN A 998 68.75 -45.92 37.13
N ALA A 999 67.72 -46.46 36.45
CA ALA A 999 67.00 -45.75 35.41
C ALA A 999 66.29 -44.49 35.95
N GLU A 1000 65.62 -44.59 37.10
CA GLU A 1000 65.02 -43.45 37.82
C GLU A 1000 66.07 -42.41 38.25
N ALA A 1001 67.28 -42.85 38.64
CA ALA A 1001 68.37 -41.94 39.00
C ALA A 1001 68.83 -41.07 37.82
N TRP A 1002 68.82 -41.61 36.60
CA TRP A 1002 69.14 -40.84 35.38
C TRP A 1002 68.09 -39.78 35.07
N GLU A 1003 66.80 -40.12 35.16
CA GLU A 1003 65.70 -39.16 34.98
C GLU A 1003 65.68 -38.10 36.09
N TRP A 1004 65.95 -38.48 37.34
CA TRP A 1004 66.03 -37.58 38.48
C TRP A 1004 67.21 -36.60 38.39
N LEU A 1005 68.39 -37.05 37.95
CA LEU A 1005 69.54 -36.18 37.67
C LEU A 1005 69.29 -35.26 36.48
N ALA A 1006 68.50 -35.69 35.49
CA ALA A 1006 68.08 -34.83 34.38
C ALA A 1006 67.11 -33.72 34.84
N ALA A 1007 66.26 -34.00 35.83
CA ALA A 1007 65.33 -33.04 36.43
C ALA A 1007 65.99 -32.01 37.39
N ASN A 1008 67.25 -32.22 37.80
CA ASN A 1008 68.04 -31.32 38.65
C ASN A 1008 69.34 -30.89 37.94
N PRO A 1009 69.27 -29.97 36.96
CA PRO A 1009 70.45 -29.50 36.23
C PRO A 1009 71.20 -28.37 36.96
N LEU A 1010 72.50 -28.57 37.18
CA LEU A 1010 73.42 -27.52 37.61
C LEU A 1010 73.53 -26.40 36.55
N ALA A 1011 73.16 -25.17 36.91
CA ALA A 1011 72.98 -24.02 36.01
C ALA A 1011 74.26 -23.47 35.34
N SER A 1012 75.45 -24.01 35.59
CA SER A 1012 76.72 -23.37 35.20
C SER A 1012 77.55 -24.10 34.14
N VAL A 1013 77.07 -25.16 33.47
CA VAL A 1013 77.91 -25.90 32.51
C VAL A 1013 77.19 -26.20 31.19
N VAL A 1014 77.71 -25.61 30.11
CA VAL A 1014 77.32 -25.84 28.71
C VAL A 1014 77.52 -27.32 28.36
N THR A 1015 76.46 -27.99 27.93
CA THR A 1015 76.43 -29.45 27.72
C THR A 1015 77.09 -29.87 26.40
N THR A 1016 78.27 -30.47 26.45
CA THR A 1016 78.79 -31.35 25.37
C THR A 1016 78.66 -32.82 25.79
N LYS A 1017 78.53 -33.75 24.83
CA LYS A 1017 78.26 -35.19 25.07
C LYS A 1017 79.26 -35.87 26.02
N GLU A 1018 80.50 -35.36 26.10
CA GLU A 1018 81.55 -35.89 27.00
C GLU A 1018 81.34 -35.51 28.48
N SER A 1019 80.61 -34.42 28.78
CA SER A 1019 80.29 -34.00 30.15
C SER A 1019 79.30 -34.93 30.88
N ARG A 1020 78.63 -35.84 30.16
CA ARG A 1020 77.70 -36.81 30.77
C ARG A 1020 78.41 -37.88 31.59
N TYR A 1021 79.62 -38.31 31.19
CA TYR A 1021 80.39 -39.32 31.92
C TYR A 1021 81.01 -38.76 33.22
N TYR A 1022 81.42 -37.48 33.24
CA TYR A 1022 81.93 -36.83 34.45
C TYR A 1022 80.86 -36.59 35.52
N ARG A 1023 79.59 -36.41 35.12
CA ARG A 1023 78.45 -36.31 36.06
C ARG A 1023 78.22 -37.59 36.89
N ILE A 1024 78.53 -38.77 36.31
CA ILE A 1024 78.35 -40.08 36.95
C ILE A 1024 79.32 -40.26 38.12
N VAL A 1025 80.58 -39.83 37.92
CA VAL A 1025 81.65 -40.00 38.90
C VAL A 1025 81.48 -39.06 40.09
N CYS A 1026 81.05 -37.81 39.89
CA CYS A 1026 80.81 -36.89 41.01
C CYS A 1026 79.64 -37.31 41.91
N CYS A 1027 78.57 -37.89 41.38
CA CYS A 1027 77.49 -38.42 42.23
C CYS A 1027 77.94 -39.65 43.04
N HIS A 1028 78.74 -40.54 42.45
CA HIS A 1028 79.33 -41.65 43.19
C HIS A 1028 80.33 -41.18 44.26
N CYS A 1029 81.11 -40.13 43.98
CA CYS A 1029 82.08 -39.55 44.94
C CYS A 1029 81.44 -38.70 46.05
N CYS A 1030 80.36 -37.95 45.77
CA CYS A 1030 79.67 -37.16 46.80
C CYS A 1030 78.90 -38.03 47.80
N ILE A 1031 78.43 -39.21 47.39
CA ILE A 1031 77.83 -40.21 48.29
C ILE A 1031 78.90 -40.82 49.22
N GLY A 1032 80.16 -40.91 48.78
CA GLY A 1032 81.27 -41.42 49.59
C GLY A 1032 81.83 -40.44 50.63
N HIS A 1033 81.69 -39.12 50.42
CA HIS A 1033 82.39 -38.12 51.25
C HIS A 1033 81.58 -37.59 52.45
N VAL A 1034 80.27 -37.84 52.53
CA VAL A 1034 79.41 -37.35 53.63
C VAL A 1034 79.32 -38.32 54.82
N ILE A 1035 79.88 -39.54 54.70
CA ILE A 1035 79.85 -40.55 55.79
C ILE A 1035 81.19 -40.65 56.55
N ILE A 1036 82.25 -39.95 56.13
CA ILE A 1036 83.57 -39.99 56.78
C ILE A 1036 84.04 -38.56 57.11
N LYS A 1037 83.33 -37.89 58.03
CA LYS A 1037 83.81 -36.81 58.91
C LYS A 1037 82.63 -36.33 59.76
N GLY A 1038 82.25 -37.20 60.67
CA GLY A 1038 81.24 -37.01 61.71
C GLY A 1038 81.61 -37.84 62.94
N GLU A 1039 82.87 -37.74 63.35
CA GLU A 1039 83.36 -37.92 64.73
C GLU A 1039 84.27 -36.74 65.06
#